data_AF-A0A7Y2TXF9-F1
#
_entry.id   AF-A0A7Y2TXF9-F1
#
_cell.length_a   1.000
_cell.length_b   1.000
_cell.length_c   1.000
_cell.angle_alpha   90.00
_cell.angle_beta   90.00
_cell.angle_gamma   90.00
#
_symmetry.space_group_name_H-M   'P 1'
#
loop_
_entity.id
_entity.type
_entity.pdbx_description
1 polymer ?
#
loop_
_entity_poly.entity_id
_entity_poly.type
_entity_poly.pdbx_seq_one_letter_code
_entity_poly.pdbx_strand_id
1 'polypeptide(L)'
;LLSLFVFWELTSITSYLLIGFSHTSADSRRSALQALLVTGGGGLALLAGIILIGFVAGTYELSEIRAQGDLIREHGLYLTIFVLFLLGAFTKSAQIPFHFWLPNAMAAPTPVSAYLHSATMVKAGIYLLARMHPTLAETDVWLWTLTIAGSATAVFASFMAVKQTDLKQILAYTTLMALGTLTLFLAADTGYAITAAMTFLIVHSLYKAALFMIAGAVDHSTGTREIDQLGGLARAMPITTAAAALAALSMAGFPPFLGFIGKELKYYGALAVQSEPFLVAGAVLLANALMLVAAGLVAFRPFWRGTHSTPMTPHEAPWQLLAGPVILAILGALFGINSDLIATPLIIPGVAAISSGELEPAELKLWAGINLPLILSGITITLGIILLMVHRRMRALLQAMEARLPSFDRGWDKFLDGMKASAAWQTRILQSGVMRYYLYVIFATLLVAVGGTLIWTGAFSGIPEIEGVQLKHWVVIIVIIAGTALTTITNSRIAAIAGLGAVGIGVALIFIIYSAPDVAITQLLVETLIVVLFAVAALRLPMLKPEDGFPNRKMDALFATAIGAVVAAIMITVTTGPINRRLTEYFEQSSWIDAYGRNIVNVILVDFRALDTFGEIAVVAVAGIAAWAILKGPKEDAK
;
A
#
# COMPACT_ATOMS: atom_id res chain seq x y z
N LEU A 1 -16.83 -9.04 7.89
CA LEU A 1 -15.48 -8.86 7.29
C LEU A 1 -14.94 -7.43 7.40
N LEU A 2 -15.72 -6.39 7.07
CA LEU A 2 -15.25 -4.99 7.13
C LEU A 2 -14.75 -4.58 8.53
N SER A 3 -15.46 -4.96 9.60
CA SER A 3 -15.00 -4.72 10.97
C SER A 3 -13.66 -5.40 11.27
N LEU A 4 -13.44 -6.61 10.75
CA LEU A 4 -12.15 -7.29 10.85
C LEU A 4 -11.05 -6.45 10.20
N PHE A 5 -11.30 -5.89 9.01
CA PHE A 5 -10.34 -5.01 8.33
C PHE A 5 -10.05 -3.71 9.13
N VAL A 6 -11.08 -3.08 9.70
CA VAL A 6 -10.88 -1.87 10.53
C VAL A 6 -9.96 -2.17 11.72
N PHE A 7 -10.21 -3.26 12.45
CA PHE A 7 -9.35 -3.66 13.56
C PHE A 7 -7.98 -4.17 13.11
N TRP A 8 -7.90 -4.77 11.92
CA TRP A 8 -6.65 -5.16 11.29
C TRP A 8 -5.73 -3.95 11.07
N GLU A 9 -6.23 -2.88 10.47
CA GLU A 9 -5.44 -1.65 10.27
C GLU A 9 -5.17 -0.89 11.56
N LEU A 10 -6.10 -0.92 12.52
CA LEU A 10 -5.83 -0.36 13.84
C LEU A 10 -4.63 -1.06 14.51
N THR A 11 -4.46 -2.38 14.33
CA THR A 11 -3.26 -3.09 14.79
C THR A 11 -2.00 -2.65 14.04
N SER A 12 -2.08 -2.35 12.73
CA SER A 12 -0.96 -1.80 11.95
C SER A 12 -0.51 -0.45 12.50
N ILE A 13 -1.43 0.49 12.68
CA ILE A 13 -1.14 1.84 13.16
C ILE A 13 -0.58 1.81 14.59
N THR A 14 -1.21 1.05 15.49
CA THR A 14 -0.73 0.93 16.87
C THR A 14 0.65 0.25 16.93
N SER A 15 0.89 -0.78 16.13
CA SER A 15 2.22 -1.41 16.05
C SER A 15 3.29 -0.46 15.53
N TYR A 16 2.97 0.39 14.55
CA TYR A 16 3.88 1.41 14.04
C TYR A 16 4.31 2.38 15.14
N LEU A 17 3.36 2.89 15.93
CA LEU A 17 3.64 3.78 17.04
C LEU A 17 4.48 3.11 18.13
N LEU A 18 4.22 1.83 18.44
CA LEU A 18 4.98 1.08 19.45
C LEU A 18 6.40 0.71 19.01
N ILE A 19 6.60 0.37 17.72
CA ILE A 19 7.95 0.14 17.15
C ILE A 19 8.73 1.45 17.09
N GLY A 20 8.06 2.54 16.73
CA GLY A 20 8.60 3.90 16.66
C GLY A 20 8.71 4.61 18.01
N PHE A 21 8.56 3.92 19.14
CA PHE A 21 8.55 4.52 20.48
C PHE A 21 9.77 5.42 20.73
N SER A 22 10.96 4.93 20.33
CA SER A 22 12.21 5.71 20.37
C SER A 22 12.35 6.60 19.13
N HIS A 23 11.38 7.48 18.90
CA HIS A 23 11.23 8.29 17.69
C HIS A 23 12.43 9.19 17.35
N THR A 24 13.31 9.50 18.30
CA THR A 24 14.55 10.24 18.07
C THR A 24 15.61 9.41 17.32
N SER A 25 15.59 8.08 17.47
CA SER A 25 16.48 7.15 16.75
C SER A 25 16.04 6.99 15.29
N ALA A 26 16.99 7.19 14.36
CA ALA A 26 16.75 6.99 12.94
C ALA A 26 16.39 5.52 12.61
N ASP A 27 17.03 4.57 13.30
CA ASP A 27 16.78 3.14 13.11
C ASP A 27 15.38 2.75 13.57
N SER A 28 14.92 3.25 14.72
CA SER A 28 13.56 3.01 15.21
C SER A 28 12.51 3.57 14.24
N ARG A 29 12.72 4.79 13.71
CA ARG A 29 11.83 5.37 12.69
C ARG A 29 11.82 4.55 11.40
N ARG A 30 12.99 4.13 10.91
CA ARG A 30 13.11 3.30 9.70
C ARG A 30 12.40 1.96 9.86
N SER A 31 12.65 1.25 10.97
CA SER A 31 12.00 -0.03 11.26
C SER A 31 10.48 0.09 11.41
N ALA A 32 10.00 1.14 12.08
CA ALA A 32 8.57 1.42 12.19
C ALA A 32 7.94 1.64 10.81
N LEU A 33 8.54 2.50 9.98
CA LEU A 33 8.04 2.78 8.64
C LEU A 33 8.05 1.53 7.75
N GLN A 34 9.12 0.72 7.81
CA GLN A 34 9.21 -0.54 7.08
C GLN A 34 8.07 -1.49 7.48
N ALA A 35 7.82 -1.66 8.78
CA ALA A 35 6.72 -2.50 9.26
C ALA A 35 5.34 -1.98 8.82
N LEU A 36 5.11 -0.66 8.88
CA LEU A 36 3.86 -0.06 8.44
C LEU A 36 3.63 -0.22 6.93
N LEU A 37 4.65 0.04 6.11
CA LEU A 37 4.51 -0.05 4.65
C LEU A 37 4.29 -1.48 4.19
N VAL A 38 5.00 -2.45 4.77
CA VAL A 38 4.82 -3.87 4.42
C VAL A 38 3.46 -4.38 4.88
N THR A 39 3.08 -4.14 6.15
CA THR A 39 1.84 -4.68 6.70
C THR A 39 0.59 -3.92 6.25
N GLY A 40 0.69 -2.59 6.06
CA GLY A 40 -0.37 -1.77 5.50
C GLY A 40 -0.57 -2.01 4.00
N GLY A 41 0.50 -2.23 3.23
CA GLY A 41 0.39 -2.63 1.83
C GLY A 41 -0.34 -3.97 1.66
N GLY A 42 0.00 -4.97 2.48
CA GLY A 42 -0.74 -6.24 2.53
C GLY A 42 -2.16 -6.08 3.07
N GLY A 43 -2.39 -5.19 4.02
CA GLY A 43 -3.73 -4.85 4.51
C GLY A 43 -4.64 -4.23 3.46
N LEU A 44 -4.14 -3.34 2.61
CA LEU A 44 -4.88 -2.81 1.46
C LEU A 44 -5.20 -3.90 0.42
N ALA A 45 -4.28 -4.85 0.20
CA ALA A 45 -4.57 -6.02 -0.63
C ALA A 45 -5.68 -6.89 -0.01
N LEU A 46 -5.64 -7.10 1.32
CA LEU A 46 -6.70 -7.79 2.05
C LEU A 46 -8.06 -7.10 1.90
N LEU A 47 -8.12 -5.76 1.95
CA LEU A 47 -9.36 -5.01 1.73
C LEU A 47 -9.94 -5.31 0.34
N ALA A 48 -9.11 -5.28 -0.70
CA ALA A 48 -9.54 -5.64 -2.05
C ALA A 48 -10.06 -7.10 -2.10
N GLY A 49 -9.37 -8.04 -1.44
CA GLY A 49 -9.84 -9.42 -1.31
C GLY A 49 -11.18 -9.55 -0.59
N ILE A 50 -11.38 -8.81 0.51
CA ILE A 50 -12.65 -8.76 1.27
C ILE A 50 -13.79 -8.21 0.41
N ILE A 51 -13.55 -7.16 -0.37
CA ILE A 51 -14.55 -6.58 -1.28
C ILE A 51 -14.97 -7.61 -2.33
N LEU A 52 -14.01 -8.34 -2.92
CA LEU A 52 -14.32 -9.39 -3.90
C LEU A 52 -15.06 -10.57 -3.28
N ILE A 53 -14.68 -11.00 -2.06
CA ILE A 53 -15.45 -12.03 -1.32
C ILE A 53 -16.88 -11.56 -1.09
N GLY A 54 -17.08 -10.32 -0.63
CA GLY A 54 -18.42 -9.77 -0.39
C GLY A 54 -19.23 -9.61 -1.66
N PHE A 55 -18.58 -9.31 -2.80
CA PHE A 55 -19.22 -9.27 -4.11
C PHE A 55 -19.73 -10.65 -4.55
N VAL A 56 -18.92 -11.71 -4.39
CA VAL A 56 -19.29 -13.08 -4.77
C VAL A 56 -20.34 -13.66 -3.82
N ALA A 57 -20.17 -13.46 -2.50
CA ALA A 57 -21.06 -14.00 -1.47
C ALA A 57 -22.37 -13.20 -1.32
N GLY A 58 -22.43 -11.96 -1.82
CA GLY A 58 -23.57 -11.05 -1.65
C GLY A 58 -23.74 -10.53 -0.21
N THR A 59 -22.77 -10.79 0.68
CA THR A 59 -22.81 -10.42 2.10
C THR A 59 -21.38 -10.21 2.62
N TYR A 60 -21.25 -9.40 3.68
CA TYR A 60 -19.98 -9.24 4.40
C TYR A 60 -19.99 -9.95 5.76
N GLU A 61 -21.07 -10.65 6.10
CA GLU A 61 -21.19 -11.42 7.33
C GLU A 61 -20.40 -12.72 7.26
N LEU A 62 -19.44 -12.87 8.18
CA LEU A 62 -18.49 -13.98 8.14
C LEU A 62 -19.16 -15.33 8.41
N SER A 63 -20.23 -15.35 9.22
CA SER A 63 -21.02 -16.56 9.49
C SER A 63 -21.75 -17.06 8.25
N GLU A 64 -22.21 -16.16 7.38
CA GLU A 64 -22.90 -16.51 6.14
C GLU A 64 -21.90 -16.94 5.06
N ILE A 65 -20.80 -16.18 4.89
CA ILE A 65 -19.71 -16.53 3.96
C ILE A 65 -19.13 -17.91 4.25
N ARG A 66 -19.05 -18.29 5.52
CA ARG A 66 -18.57 -19.61 5.93
C ARG A 66 -19.38 -20.75 5.31
N ALA A 67 -20.70 -20.58 5.17
CA ALA A 67 -21.58 -21.58 4.58
C ALA A 67 -21.56 -21.58 3.03
N GLN A 68 -20.81 -20.67 2.41
CA GLN A 68 -20.75 -20.46 0.96
C GLN A 68 -19.34 -20.72 0.41
N GLY A 69 -18.56 -21.61 1.03
CA GLY A 69 -17.21 -21.96 0.61
C GLY A 69 -17.14 -22.38 -0.86
N ASP A 70 -17.99 -23.33 -1.27
CA ASP A 70 -18.04 -23.86 -2.64
C ASP A 70 -18.31 -22.76 -3.67
N LEU A 71 -19.28 -21.88 -3.39
CA LEU A 71 -19.60 -20.73 -4.25
C LEU A 71 -18.36 -19.86 -4.51
N ILE A 72 -17.54 -19.61 -3.49
CA ILE A 72 -16.33 -18.79 -3.61
C ILE A 72 -15.21 -19.56 -4.34
N ARG A 73 -15.04 -20.84 -4.04
CA ARG A 73 -14.00 -21.71 -4.62
C ARG A 73 -14.22 -21.97 -6.12
N GLU A 74 -15.47 -22.10 -6.55
CA GLU A 74 -15.84 -22.35 -7.94
C GLU A 74 -15.93 -21.07 -8.79
N HIS A 75 -15.97 -19.90 -8.17
CA HIS A 75 -16.09 -18.63 -8.90
C HIS A 75 -14.81 -18.29 -9.68
N GLY A 76 -14.95 -17.73 -10.89
CA GLY A 76 -13.82 -17.34 -11.75
C GLY A 76 -12.89 -16.25 -11.16
N LEU A 77 -13.25 -15.66 -10.01
CA LEU A 77 -12.44 -14.69 -9.28
C LEU A 77 -11.66 -15.31 -8.11
N TYR A 78 -11.81 -16.61 -7.85
CA TYR A 78 -11.20 -17.29 -6.70
C TYR A 78 -9.71 -17.05 -6.59
N LEU A 79 -8.95 -17.20 -7.68
CA LEU A 79 -7.49 -17.01 -7.65
C LEU A 79 -7.10 -15.58 -7.25
N THR A 80 -7.82 -14.58 -7.76
CA THR A 80 -7.59 -13.17 -7.41
C THR A 80 -7.93 -12.91 -5.94
N ILE A 81 -9.06 -13.45 -5.46
CA ILE A 81 -9.46 -13.40 -4.04
C ILE A 81 -8.37 -14.02 -3.17
N PHE A 82 -7.95 -15.24 -3.51
CA PHE A 82 -6.95 -16.00 -2.79
C PHE A 82 -5.63 -15.24 -2.69
N VAL A 83 -5.09 -14.72 -3.79
CA VAL A 83 -3.82 -13.98 -3.80
C VAL A 83 -3.91 -12.71 -2.96
N LEU A 84 -4.96 -11.90 -3.14
CA LEU A 84 -5.14 -10.64 -2.39
C LEU A 84 -5.29 -10.89 -0.89
N PHE A 85 -6.06 -11.92 -0.53
CA PHE A 85 -6.24 -12.37 0.85
C PHE A 85 -4.91 -12.86 1.45
N LEU A 86 -4.16 -13.67 0.71
CA LEU A 86 -2.89 -14.23 1.13
C LEU A 86 -1.84 -13.15 1.36
N LEU A 87 -1.78 -12.11 0.51
CA LEU A 87 -0.89 -10.97 0.70
C LEU A 87 -1.14 -10.29 2.06
N GLY A 88 -2.40 -10.15 2.48
CA GLY A 88 -2.74 -9.70 3.82
C GLY A 88 -2.21 -10.63 4.90
N ALA A 89 -2.57 -11.92 4.82
CA ALA A 89 -2.18 -12.89 5.83
C ALA A 89 -0.66 -13.03 5.98
N PHE A 90 0.07 -13.12 4.86
CA PHE A 90 1.52 -13.37 4.83
C PHE A 90 2.34 -12.17 5.25
N THR A 91 1.92 -10.95 4.90
CA THR A 91 2.63 -9.73 5.35
C THR A 91 2.53 -9.57 6.87
N LYS A 92 1.35 -9.76 7.48
CA LYS A 92 1.19 -9.70 8.95
C LYS A 92 1.82 -10.85 9.71
N SER A 93 1.83 -12.05 9.14
CA SER A 93 2.48 -13.22 9.76
C SER A 93 3.95 -13.39 9.36
N ALA A 94 4.55 -12.38 8.71
CA ALA A 94 5.97 -12.32 8.37
C ALA A 94 6.46 -13.57 7.60
N GLN A 95 5.65 -14.08 6.67
CA GLN A 95 6.06 -15.17 5.78
C GLN A 95 7.05 -14.66 4.73
N ILE A 96 7.87 -15.54 4.17
CA ILE A 96 8.70 -15.20 3.00
C ILE A 96 7.80 -14.81 1.82
N PRO A 97 8.10 -13.71 1.10
CA PRO A 97 9.28 -12.84 1.20
C PRO A 97 9.13 -11.63 2.14
N PHE A 98 7.99 -11.45 2.81
CA PHE A 98 7.65 -10.28 3.64
C PHE A 98 8.19 -10.33 5.08
N HIS A 99 9.09 -11.25 5.40
CA HIS A 99 9.51 -11.56 6.76
C HIS A 99 10.41 -10.50 7.42
N PHE A 100 11.10 -9.69 6.61
CA PHE A 100 12.22 -8.83 7.04
C PHE A 100 11.84 -7.71 8.02
N TRP A 101 10.58 -7.26 8.04
CA TRP A 101 10.14 -6.22 8.97
C TRP A 101 10.15 -6.70 10.44
N LEU A 102 9.94 -8.01 10.68
CA LEU A 102 9.76 -8.54 12.03
C LEU A 102 11.09 -8.58 12.83
N PRO A 103 12.23 -9.05 12.30
CA PRO A 103 13.53 -8.87 12.95
C PRO A 103 13.88 -7.40 13.21
N ASN A 104 13.59 -6.50 12.27
CA ASN A 104 13.87 -5.07 12.41
C ASN A 104 12.96 -4.38 13.45
N ALA A 105 11.76 -4.91 13.69
CA ALA A 105 10.84 -4.44 14.72
C ALA A 105 11.34 -4.68 16.15
N MET A 106 12.42 -5.46 16.36
CA MET A 106 13.05 -5.65 17.68
C MET A 106 13.71 -4.39 18.25
N ALA A 107 13.75 -3.29 17.48
CA ALA A 107 14.04 -1.95 17.99
C ALA A 107 13.03 -1.49 19.05
N ALA A 108 11.82 -2.08 19.08
CA ALA A 108 10.79 -1.78 20.06
C ALA A 108 11.21 -2.16 21.51
N PRO A 109 10.63 -1.51 22.52
CA PRO A 109 10.77 -1.93 23.92
C PRO A 109 10.37 -3.40 24.11
N THR A 110 11.07 -4.11 24.99
CA THR A 110 10.87 -5.56 25.16
C THR A 110 9.44 -5.98 25.52
N PRO A 111 8.68 -5.24 26.36
CA PRO A 111 7.27 -5.58 26.62
C PRO A 111 6.40 -5.54 25.34
N VAL A 112 6.69 -4.59 24.44
CA VAL A 112 6.03 -4.50 23.12
C VAL A 112 6.36 -5.74 22.31
N SER A 113 7.63 -6.15 22.26
CA SER A 113 8.04 -7.36 21.54
C SER A 113 7.39 -8.62 22.11
N ALA A 114 7.33 -8.73 23.44
CA ALA A 114 6.69 -9.85 24.13
C ALA A 114 5.20 -9.94 23.77
N TYR A 115 4.48 -8.82 23.71
CA TYR A 115 3.06 -8.80 23.38
C TYR A 115 2.82 -9.03 21.87
N LEU A 116 3.38 -8.18 21.02
CA LEU A 116 3.10 -8.16 19.57
C LEU A 116 3.61 -9.41 18.85
N HIS A 117 4.80 -9.88 19.20
CA HIS A 117 5.49 -10.95 18.47
C HIS A 117 5.35 -12.32 19.12
N SER A 118 4.73 -12.40 20.30
CA SER A 118 4.41 -13.69 20.91
C SER A 118 2.94 -14.03 20.77
N ALA A 119 2.01 -13.08 20.85
CA ALA A 119 0.59 -13.41 21.02
C ALA A 119 -0.39 -12.69 20.07
N THR A 120 -0.10 -11.48 19.61
CA THR A 120 -1.13 -10.65 18.95
C THR A 120 -0.86 -10.38 17.47
N MET A 121 -0.05 -9.38 17.14
CA MET A 121 0.09 -8.87 15.76
C MET A 121 0.50 -9.95 14.77
N VAL A 122 1.54 -10.71 15.09
CA VAL A 122 2.06 -11.72 14.16
C VAL A 122 1.13 -12.94 14.01
N LYS A 123 0.24 -13.15 14.99
CA LYS A 123 -0.80 -14.18 14.95
C LYS A 123 -2.04 -13.74 14.20
N ALA A 124 -2.22 -12.45 13.89
CA ALA A 124 -3.37 -11.97 13.13
C ALA A 124 -3.45 -12.64 11.75
N GLY A 125 -2.32 -12.78 11.05
CA GLY A 125 -2.25 -13.52 9.79
C GLY A 125 -2.63 -14.99 9.93
N ILE A 126 -2.14 -15.66 10.98
CA ILE A 126 -2.47 -17.06 11.26
C ILE A 126 -3.95 -17.22 11.62
N TYR A 127 -4.50 -16.32 12.44
CA TYR A 127 -5.92 -16.26 12.77
C TYR A 127 -6.75 -16.09 11.50
N LEU A 128 -6.36 -15.19 10.60
CA LEU A 128 -7.07 -14.94 9.36
C LEU A 128 -7.09 -16.19 8.45
N LEU A 129 -5.95 -16.87 8.31
CA LEU A 129 -5.86 -18.15 7.57
C LEU A 129 -6.77 -19.21 8.21
N ALA A 130 -6.68 -19.41 9.52
CA ALA A 130 -7.50 -20.38 10.24
C ALA A 130 -9.00 -20.06 10.15
N ARG A 131 -9.36 -18.77 10.24
CA ARG A 131 -10.74 -18.29 10.24
C ARG A 131 -11.42 -18.43 8.88
N MET A 132 -10.65 -18.30 7.79
CA MET A 132 -11.14 -18.44 6.42
C MET A 132 -10.88 -19.83 5.84
N HIS A 133 -10.28 -20.74 6.63
CA HIS A 133 -10.04 -22.12 6.22
C HIS A 133 -11.32 -22.81 5.69
N PRO A 134 -12.48 -22.75 6.37
CA PRO A 134 -13.72 -23.36 5.84
C PRO A 134 -14.20 -22.82 4.49
N THR A 135 -13.73 -21.63 4.09
CA THR A 135 -14.20 -20.92 2.90
C THR A 135 -13.20 -21.04 1.75
N LEU A 136 -11.90 -21.07 2.04
CA LEU A 136 -10.84 -20.94 1.04
C LEU A 136 -9.95 -22.18 0.90
N ALA A 137 -9.99 -23.12 1.86
CA ALA A 137 -9.21 -24.36 1.82
C ALA A 137 -9.80 -25.39 0.82
N GLU A 138 -9.30 -26.62 0.85
CA GLU A 138 -9.65 -27.71 -0.08
C GLU A 138 -9.37 -27.42 -1.56
N THR A 139 -8.44 -26.49 -1.84
CA THR A 139 -7.92 -26.28 -3.20
C THR A 139 -6.43 -26.58 -3.26
N ASP A 140 -5.97 -27.05 -4.41
CA ASP A 140 -4.54 -27.29 -4.64
C ASP A 140 -3.71 -26.01 -4.44
N VAL A 141 -4.26 -24.86 -4.87
CA VAL A 141 -3.58 -23.58 -4.73
C VAL A 141 -3.41 -23.20 -3.25
N TRP A 142 -4.41 -23.44 -2.41
CA TRP A 142 -4.29 -23.27 -0.96
C TRP A 142 -3.22 -24.19 -0.37
N LEU A 143 -3.35 -25.50 -0.62
CA LEU A 143 -2.47 -26.53 -0.08
C LEU A 143 -1.01 -26.27 -0.43
N TRP A 144 -0.70 -26.11 -1.71
CA TRP A 144 0.68 -25.95 -2.17
C TRP A 144 1.28 -24.61 -1.74
N THR A 145 0.51 -23.53 -1.82
CA THR A 145 1.05 -22.20 -1.48
C THR A 145 1.39 -22.11 0.01
N LEU A 146 0.49 -22.54 0.90
CA LEU A 146 0.76 -22.51 2.34
C LEU A 146 1.83 -23.53 2.75
N THR A 147 1.84 -24.72 2.15
CA THR A 147 2.88 -25.74 2.44
C THR A 147 4.26 -25.23 2.05
N ILE A 148 4.42 -24.67 0.84
CA ILE A 148 5.70 -24.15 0.35
C ILE A 148 6.12 -22.93 1.15
N ALA A 149 5.25 -21.93 1.29
CA ALA A 149 5.58 -20.69 2.00
C ALA A 149 5.86 -20.93 3.49
N GLY A 150 5.04 -21.77 4.14
CA GLY A 150 5.19 -22.14 5.55
C GLY A 150 6.49 -22.92 5.79
N SER A 151 6.77 -23.94 4.97
CA SER A 151 8.01 -24.73 5.08
C SER A 151 9.26 -23.89 4.80
N ALA A 152 9.24 -23.08 3.73
CA ALA A 152 10.34 -22.20 3.38
C ALA A 152 10.61 -21.19 4.50
N THR A 153 9.57 -20.54 5.02
CA THR A 153 9.67 -19.60 6.14
C THR A 153 10.21 -20.28 7.39
N ALA A 154 9.68 -21.47 7.73
CA ALA A 154 10.11 -22.23 8.90
C ALA A 154 11.61 -22.55 8.82
N VAL A 155 12.05 -23.21 7.76
CA VAL A 155 13.44 -23.65 7.59
C VAL A 155 14.39 -22.47 7.48
N PHE A 156 14.08 -21.47 6.66
CA PHE A 156 14.91 -20.28 6.52
C PHE A 156 15.11 -19.57 7.87
N ALA A 157 14.01 -19.33 8.60
CA ALA A 157 14.07 -18.66 9.88
C ALA A 157 14.82 -19.48 10.94
N SER A 158 14.78 -20.82 10.83
CA SER A 158 15.56 -21.73 11.68
C SER A 158 17.06 -21.47 11.57
N PHE A 159 17.58 -21.39 10.35
CA PHE A 159 19.00 -21.10 10.11
C PHE A 159 19.35 -19.68 10.53
N MET A 160 18.49 -18.71 10.20
CA MET A 160 18.74 -17.32 10.57
C MET A 160 18.74 -17.12 12.09
N ALA A 161 17.90 -17.82 12.86
CA ALA A 161 17.90 -17.75 14.32
C ALA A 161 19.25 -18.14 14.93
N VAL A 162 19.86 -19.23 14.44
CA VAL A 162 21.15 -19.70 14.99
C VAL A 162 22.32 -18.80 14.62
N LYS A 163 22.19 -18.00 13.57
CA LYS A 163 23.19 -17.01 13.17
C LYS A 163 23.28 -15.83 14.15
N GLN A 164 22.16 -15.45 14.78
CA GLN A 164 22.05 -14.23 15.58
C GLN A 164 22.80 -14.33 16.92
N THR A 165 23.18 -13.17 17.46
CA THR A 165 23.83 -13.02 18.78
C THR A 165 23.01 -12.22 19.78
N ASP A 166 22.18 -11.29 19.32
CA ASP A 166 21.25 -10.57 20.18
C ASP A 166 20.05 -11.48 20.55
N LEU A 167 19.73 -11.55 21.85
CA LEU A 167 18.64 -12.39 22.37
C LEU A 167 17.29 -12.11 21.71
N LYS A 168 16.91 -10.84 21.47
CA LYS A 168 15.64 -10.50 20.83
C LYS A 168 15.62 -10.92 19.36
N GLN A 169 16.75 -10.77 18.66
CA GLN A 169 16.87 -11.20 17.27
C GLN A 169 16.72 -12.72 17.14
N ILE A 170 17.35 -13.51 18.02
CA ILE A 170 17.15 -14.98 18.04
C ILE A 170 15.66 -15.30 18.28
N LEU A 171 15.02 -14.60 19.21
CA LEU A 171 13.61 -14.80 19.53
C LEU A 171 12.68 -14.40 18.38
N ALA A 172 13.00 -13.34 17.64
CA ALA A 172 12.27 -12.89 16.46
C ALA A 172 12.31 -13.95 15.35
N TYR A 173 13.48 -14.44 14.97
CA TYR A 173 13.58 -15.49 13.95
C TYR A 173 12.92 -16.80 14.37
N THR A 174 13.00 -17.17 15.64
CA THR A 174 12.24 -18.33 16.13
C THR A 174 10.73 -18.07 16.19
N THR A 175 10.26 -16.81 16.13
CA THR A 175 8.86 -16.46 15.89
C THR A 175 8.49 -16.69 14.42
N LEU A 176 9.29 -16.20 13.47
CA LEU A 176 9.08 -16.48 12.04
C LEU A 176 8.99 -17.99 11.80
N MET A 177 9.88 -18.76 12.43
CA MET A 177 9.90 -20.20 12.32
C MET A 177 8.59 -20.85 12.81
N ALA A 178 8.08 -20.38 13.94
CA ALA A 178 6.83 -20.87 14.49
C ALA A 178 5.62 -20.50 13.62
N LEU A 179 5.58 -19.28 13.09
CA LEU A 179 4.51 -18.83 12.20
C LEU A 179 4.53 -19.60 10.88
N GLY A 180 5.70 -19.83 10.28
CA GLY A 180 5.83 -20.68 9.09
C GLY A 180 5.33 -22.11 9.34
N THR A 181 5.65 -22.66 10.52
CA THR A 181 5.14 -23.97 10.93
C THR A 181 3.61 -23.99 11.11
N LEU A 182 3.02 -22.91 11.67
CA LEU A 182 1.56 -22.78 11.78
C LEU A 182 0.89 -22.65 10.42
N THR A 183 1.45 -21.84 9.52
CA THR A 183 0.98 -21.69 8.13
C THR A 183 1.02 -23.02 7.38
N LEU A 184 2.10 -23.78 7.54
CA LEU A 184 2.25 -25.12 6.96
C LEU A 184 1.13 -26.07 7.43
N PHE A 185 0.81 -26.10 8.72
CA PHE A 185 -0.23 -27.00 9.21
C PHE A 185 -1.65 -26.56 8.85
N LEU A 186 -1.88 -25.26 8.68
CA LEU A 186 -3.15 -24.74 8.13
C LEU A 186 -3.31 -24.99 6.62
N ALA A 187 -2.29 -25.51 5.95
CA ALA A 187 -2.40 -25.92 4.55
C ALA A 187 -3.20 -27.22 4.39
N ALA A 188 -3.13 -28.10 5.40
CA ALA A 188 -3.67 -29.45 5.34
C ALA A 188 -5.02 -29.57 6.03
N ASP A 189 -5.95 -30.26 5.38
CA ASP A 189 -7.29 -30.48 5.88
C ASP A 189 -7.39 -31.82 6.63
N THR A 190 -6.69 -31.91 7.76
CA THR A 190 -6.71 -33.11 8.62
C THR A 190 -6.79 -32.75 10.10
N GLY A 191 -7.52 -33.55 10.88
CA GLY A 191 -7.68 -33.32 12.32
C GLY A 191 -6.35 -33.22 13.05
N TYR A 192 -5.36 -34.05 12.69
CA TYR A 192 -4.01 -33.99 13.25
C TYR A 192 -3.28 -32.67 12.93
N ALA A 193 -3.33 -32.19 11.69
CA ALA A 193 -2.65 -30.95 11.31
C ALA A 193 -3.28 -29.73 11.98
N ILE A 194 -4.62 -29.63 11.99
CA ILE A 194 -5.32 -28.51 12.64
C ILE A 194 -5.14 -28.56 14.16
N THR A 195 -5.20 -29.74 14.79
CA THR A 195 -4.88 -29.88 16.23
C THR A 195 -3.43 -29.50 16.51
N ALA A 196 -2.47 -29.86 15.64
CA ALA A 196 -1.07 -29.47 15.79
C ALA A 196 -0.90 -27.94 15.68
N ALA A 197 -1.57 -27.30 14.72
CA ALA A 197 -1.56 -25.84 14.56
C ALA A 197 -2.11 -25.15 15.82
N MET A 198 -3.30 -25.55 16.29
CA MET A 198 -3.94 -24.97 17.47
C MET A 198 -3.13 -25.18 18.76
N THR A 199 -2.61 -26.39 18.96
CA THR A 199 -1.77 -26.69 20.13
C THR A 199 -0.49 -25.87 20.08
N PHE A 200 0.19 -25.84 18.93
CA PHE A 200 1.45 -25.13 18.79
C PHE A 200 1.27 -23.61 18.87
N LEU A 201 0.12 -23.08 18.46
CA LEU A 201 -0.24 -21.67 18.63
C LEU A 201 -0.19 -21.24 20.10
N ILE A 202 -0.76 -22.06 20.99
CA ILE A 202 -0.79 -21.84 22.45
C ILE A 202 0.61 -22.04 23.05
N VAL A 203 1.25 -23.17 22.73
CA VAL A 203 2.64 -23.45 23.15
C VAL A 203 3.55 -22.27 22.84
N HIS A 204 3.48 -21.78 21.60
CA HIS A 204 4.26 -20.65 21.14
C HIS A 204 3.96 -19.37 21.93
N SER A 205 2.68 -19.04 22.17
CA SER A 205 2.32 -17.87 22.99
C SER A 205 2.98 -17.90 24.37
N LEU A 206 2.92 -19.06 25.05
CA LEU A 206 3.37 -19.20 26.43
C LEU A 206 4.90 -19.08 26.54
N TYR A 207 5.65 -19.94 25.85
CA TYR A 207 7.11 -19.92 25.99
C TYR A 207 7.71 -18.65 25.40
N LYS A 208 7.16 -18.12 24.29
CA LYS A 208 7.77 -16.98 23.60
C LYS A 208 7.61 -15.69 24.40
N ALA A 209 6.43 -15.45 24.95
CA ALA A 209 6.20 -14.29 25.80
C ALA A 209 7.08 -14.35 27.05
N ALA A 210 7.20 -15.53 27.68
CA ALA A 210 8.12 -15.73 28.80
C ALA A 210 9.57 -15.41 28.41
N LEU A 211 10.07 -15.96 27.31
CA LEU A 211 11.46 -15.76 26.88
C LEU A 211 11.76 -14.31 26.47
N PHE A 212 10.82 -13.58 25.84
CA PHE A 212 11.02 -12.15 25.58
C PHE A 212 11.09 -11.34 26.88
N MET A 213 10.21 -11.62 27.86
CA MET A 213 10.27 -10.95 29.15
C MET A 213 11.57 -11.26 29.90
N ILE A 214 12.06 -12.51 29.83
CA ILE A 214 13.36 -12.91 30.37
C ILE A 214 14.50 -12.18 29.67
N ALA A 215 14.49 -12.08 28.34
CA ALA A 215 15.50 -11.30 27.62
C ALA A 215 15.50 -9.83 28.07
N GLY A 216 14.34 -9.26 28.39
CA GLY A 216 14.21 -7.94 28.98
C GLY A 216 14.76 -7.85 30.41
N ALA A 217 14.53 -8.86 31.24
CA ALA A 217 15.10 -8.94 32.59
C ALA A 217 16.64 -9.05 32.56
N VAL A 218 17.18 -9.84 31.63
CA VAL A 218 18.64 -9.95 31.41
C VAL A 218 19.21 -8.61 30.93
N ASP A 219 18.58 -7.96 29.94
CA ASP A 219 19.00 -6.64 29.44
C ASP A 219 19.04 -5.60 30.58
N HIS A 220 17.96 -5.51 31.35
CA HIS A 220 17.84 -4.60 32.48
C HIS A 220 18.91 -4.82 33.55
N SER A 221 19.24 -6.08 33.85
CA SER A 221 20.09 -6.44 34.99
C SER A 221 21.57 -6.57 34.65
N THR A 222 21.91 -6.66 33.36
CA THR A 222 23.30 -6.84 32.90
C THR A 222 23.78 -5.72 31.97
N GLY A 223 22.87 -4.95 31.38
CA GLY A 223 23.15 -3.87 30.42
C GLY A 223 23.51 -4.36 29.01
N THR A 224 23.36 -5.65 28.70
CA THR A 224 23.61 -6.20 27.36
C THR A 224 22.70 -7.38 27.05
N ARG A 225 22.44 -7.59 25.76
CA ARG A 225 21.66 -8.73 25.23
C ARG A 225 22.49 -9.65 24.36
N GLU A 226 23.79 -9.39 24.23
CA GLU A 226 24.67 -10.16 23.37
C GLU A 226 25.08 -11.48 24.04
N ILE A 227 24.66 -12.61 23.49
CA ILE A 227 24.93 -13.95 24.08
C ILE A 227 26.42 -14.32 24.16
N ASP A 228 27.28 -13.59 23.45
CA ASP A 228 28.73 -13.77 23.50
C ASP A 228 29.36 -13.00 24.68
N GLN A 229 28.64 -12.06 25.29
CA GLN A 229 29.05 -11.29 26.47
C GLN A 229 28.37 -11.78 27.77
N LEU A 230 27.36 -12.64 27.66
CA LEU A 230 26.61 -13.16 28.80
C LEU A 230 27.14 -14.55 29.21
N GLY A 231 27.31 -14.76 30.52
CA GLY A 231 27.70 -16.05 31.08
C GLY A 231 27.70 -16.07 32.61
N GLY A 232 27.31 -17.19 33.21
CA GLY A 232 27.40 -17.41 34.66
C GLY A 232 26.30 -16.73 35.48
N LEU A 233 25.22 -16.27 34.83
CA LEU A 233 24.13 -15.56 35.47
C LEU A 233 23.29 -16.41 36.44
N ALA A 234 23.40 -17.75 36.38
CA ALA A 234 22.60 -18.67 37.19
C ALA A 234 22.66 -18.40 38.70
N ARG A 235 23.82 -17.94 39.20
CA ARG A 235 24.00 -17.62 40.62
C ARG A 235 23.44 -16.25 41.00
N ALA A 236 23.49 -15.28 40.09
CA ALA A 236 23.06 -13.92 40.35
C ALA A 236 21.56 -13.71 40.13
N MET A 237 20.94 -14.51 39.25
CA MET A 237 19.52 -14.40 38.86
C MET A 237 18.82 -15.77 38.90
N PRO A 238 18.76 -16.47 40.05
CA PRO A 238 18.26 -17.84 40.14
C PRO A 238 16.80 -18.00 39.70
N ILE A 239 15.93 -17.02 39.96
CA ILE A 239 14.51 -17.08 39.59
C ILE A 239 14.36 -16.88 38.08
N THR A 240 15.04 -15.87 37.52
CA THR A 240 15.10 -15.67 36.06
C THR A 240 15.61 -16.93 35.35
N THR A 241 16.65 -17.55 35.91
CA THR A 241 17.26 -18.77 35.40
C THR A 241 16.28 -19.95 35.37
N ALA A 242 15.55 -20.17 36.46
CA ALA A 242 14.54 -21.22 36.54
C ALA A 242 13.41 -21.00 35.53
N ALA A 243 12.88 -19.76 35.44
CA ALA A 243 11.85 -19.41 34.47
C ALA A 243 12.34 -19.60 33.02
N ALA A 244 13.59 -19.19 32.73
CA ALA A 244 14.22 -19.37 31.42
C ALA A 244 14.39 -20.84 31.05
N ALA A 245 14.85 -21.67 31.99
CA ALA A 245 14.98 -23.10 31.78
C ALA A 245 13.62 -23.75 31.48
N LEU A 246 12.59 -23.48 32.28
CA LEU A 246 11.24 -24.03 32.06
C LEU A 246 10.67 -23.61 30.70
N ALA A 247 10.75 -22.32 30.35
CA ALA A 247 10.28 -21.82 29.07
C ALA A 247 11.06 -22.40 27.88
N ALA A 248 12.38 -22.55 28.01
CA ALA A 248 13.22 -23.12 26.96
C ALA A 248 13.04 -24.63 26.80
N LEU A 249 12.82 -25.38 27.88
CA LEU A 249 12.47 -26.81 27.81
C LEU A 249 11.13 -27.01 27.09
N SER A 250 10.16 -26.12 27.33
CA SER A 250 8.91 -26.09 26.56
C SER A 250 9.16 -25.73 25.09
N MET A 251 9.94 -24.69 24.79
CA MET A 251 10.31 -24.30 23.41
C MET A 251 11.02 -25.42 22.64
N ALA A 252 11.92 -26.15 23.31
CA ALA A 252 12.66 -27.30 22.79
C ALA A 252 11.80 -28.58 22.68
N GLY A 253 10.65 -28.61 23.33
CA GLY A 253 9.73 -29.74 23.36
C GLY A 253 10.28 -30.94 24.14
N PHE A 254 10.66 -30.74 25.40
CA PHE A 254 10.98 -31.82 26.35
C PHE A 254 9.76 -32.22 27.20
N PRO A 255 9.60 -33.50 27.59
CA PRO A 255 8.62 -33.90 28.61
C PRO A 255 8.96 -33.26 29.98
N PRO A 256 7.97 -32.89 30.84
CA PRO A 256 6.52 -33.04 30.69
C PRO A 256 5.82 -31.75 30.22
N PHE A 257 6.42 -30.94 29.35
CA PHE A 257 5.87 -29.64 28.95
C PHE A 257 4.87 -29.75 27.79
N LEU A 258 3.93 -28.80 27.69
CA LEU A 258 2.98 -28.73 26.56
C LEU A 258 3.72 -28.64 25.22
N GLY A 259 4.92 -28.06 25.20
CA GLY A 259 5.75 -28.02 24.00
C GLY A 259 6.21 -29.38 23.49
N PHE A 260 6.31 -30.41 24.36
CA PHE A 260 6.54 -31.79 23.92
C PHE A 260 5.32 -32.33 23.18
N ILE A 261 4.13 -32.21 23.77
CA ILE A 261 2.86 -32.61 23.14
C ILE A 261 2.70 -31.90 21.79
N GLY A 262 2.94 -30.59 21.76
CA GLY A 262 2.94 -29.81 20.52
C GLY A 262 3.94 -30.35 19.50
N LYS A 263 5.16 -30.75 19.91
CA LYS A 263 6.16 -31.32 19.01
C LYS A 263 5.76 -32.70 18.46
N GLU A 264 5.20 -33.58 19.28
CA GLU A 264 4.66 -34.87 18.83
C GLU A 264 3.54 -34.67 17.82
N LEU A 265 2.57 -33.80 18.14
CA LEU A 265 1.46 -33.47 17.24
C LEU A 265 1.93 -32.87 15.92
N LYS A 266 2.98 -32.05 15.91
CA LYS A 266 3.59 -31.56 14.67
C LYS A 266 4.11 -32.70 13.79
N TYR A 267 4.66 -33.77 14.36
CA TYR A 267 5.07 -34.95 13.57
C TYR A 267 3.89 -35.77 13.08
N TYR A 268 2.86 -35.97 13.91
CA TYR A 268 1.61 -36.59 13.44
C TYR A 268 0.98 -35.79 12.30
N GLY A 269 0.84 -34.48 12.46
CA GLY A 269 0.29 -33.59 11.44
C GLY A 269 1.15 -33.56 10.18
N ALA A 270 2.48 -33.54 10.29
CA ALA A 270 3.38 -33.55 9.13
C ALA A 270 3.25 -34.85 8.32
N LEU A 271 3.12 -35.99 9.00
CA LEU A 271 2.93 -37.29 8.36
C LEU A 271 1.52 -37.47 7.78
N ALA A 272 0.53 -36.70 8.25
CA ALA A 272 -0.84 -36.71 7.74
C ALA A 272 -1.02 -35.85 6.46
N VAL A 273 -0.03 -35.05 6.08
CA VAL A 273 -0.07 -34.27 4.83
C VAL A 273 0.12 -35.20 3.64
N GLN A 274 -0.95 -35.45 2.88
CA GLN A 274 -1.00 -36.53 1.89
C GLN A 274 -0.06 -36.34 0.67
N SER A 275 0.24 -35.10 0.27
CA SER A 275 0.96 -34.84 -0.97
C SER A 275 2.45 -35.17 -0.90
N GLU A 276 3.14 -34.82 0.20
CA GLU A 276 4.60 -35.03 0.39
C GLU A 276 5.01 -35.18 1.87
N PRO A 277 4.55 -36.25 2.57
CA PRO A 277 4.68 -36.37 4.03
C PRO A 277 6.15 -36.41 4.51
N PHE A 278 7.07 -37.00 3.73
CA PHE A 278 8.48 -37.10 4.12
C PHE A 278 9.22 -35.77 3.98
N LEU A 279 8.93 -34.98 2.95
CA LEU A 279 9.54 -33.66 2.77
C LEU A 279 9.07 -32.71 3.88
N VAL A 280 7.76 -32.72 4.16
CA VAL A 280 7.16 -31.91 5.24
C VAL A 280 7.69 -32.33 6.60
N ALA A 281 7.72 -33.65 6.90
CA ALA A 281 8.29 -34.15 8.14
C ALA A 281 9.79 -33.82 8.28
N GLY A 282 10.56 -33.88 7.19
CA GLY A 282 11.97 -33.47 7.16
C GLY A 282 12.18 -31.99 7.46
N ALA A 283 11.35 -31.11 6.87
CA ALA A 283 11.38 -29.68 7.14
C ALA A 283 11.03 -29.37 8.61
N VAL A 284 9.98 -30.00 9.15
CA VAL A 284 9.56 -29.88 10.55
C VAL A 284 10.63 -30.41 11.51
N LEU A 285 11.27 -31.54 11.18
CA LEU A 285 12.36 -32.12 11.97
C LEU A 285 13.55 -31.18 12.05
N LEU A 286 13.99 -30.64 10.91
CA LEU A 286 15.09 -29.68 10.85
C LEU A 286 14.77 -28.41 11.63
N ALA A 287 13.56 -27.86 11.45
CA ALA A 287 13.10 -26.66 12.16
C ALA A 287 13.05 -26.89 13.68
N ASN A 288 12.54 -28.04 14.14
CA ASN A 288 12.51 -28.36 15.57
C ASN A 288 13.90 -28.60 16.15
N ALA A 289 14.82 -29.23 15.40
CA ALA A 289 16.20 -29.45 15.85
C ALA A 289 16.94 -28.12 16.02
N LEU A 290 16.74 -27.17 15.09
CA LEU A 290 17.30 -25.82 15.18
C LEU A 290 16.58 -24.94 16.22
N MET A 291 15.28 -25.17 16.48
CA MET A 291 14.56 -24.59 17.63
C MET A 291 15.25 -24.95 18.94
N LEU A 292 15.68 -26.21 19.08
CA LEU A 292 16.41 -26.69 20.26
C LEU A 292 17.74 -25.95 20.42
N VAL A 293 18.46 -25.72 19.33
CA VAL A 293 19.69 -24.91 19.33
C VAL A 293 19.40 -23.49 19.81
N ALA A 294 18.39 -22.83 19.25
CA ALA A 294 18.00 -21.48 19.64
C ALA A 294 17.55 -21.39 21.11
N ALA A 295 16.81 -22.38 21.61
CA ALA A 295 16.43 -22.48 23.03
C ALA A 295 17.69 -22.57 23.92
N GLY A 296 18.68 -23.37 23.53
CA GLY A 296 19.98 -23.44 24.21
C GLY A 296 20.75 -22.13 24.18
N LEU A 297 20.72 -21.39 23.06
CA LEU A 297 21.40 -20.09 22.94
C LEU A 297 20.74 -19.00 23.80
N VAL A 298 19.42 -19.00 23.95
CA VAL A 298 18.68 -17.98 24.70
C VAL A 298 18.65 -18.26 26.20
N ALA A 299 18.50 -19.52 26.61
CA ALA A 299 18.22 -19.85 28.01
C ALA A 299 19.31 -20.68 28.70
N PHE A 300 20.16 -21.41 27.98
CA PHE A 300 21.23 -22.19 28.61
C PHE A 300 22.56 -21.40 28.62
N ARG A 301 22.92 -20.85 27.46
CA ARG A 301 24.21 -20.18 27.28
C ARG A 301 24.42 -18.96 28.19
N PRO A 302 23.47 -18.01 28.33
CA PRO A 302 23.69 -16.82 29.16
C PRO A 302 23.87 -17.13 30.65
N PHE A 303 23.32 -18.26 31.11
CA PHE A 303 23.22 -18.57 32.54
C PHE A 303 24.30 -19.54 33.03
N TRP A 304 24.68 -20.54 32.22
CA TRP A 304 25.60 -21.62 32.65
C TRP A 304 26.98 -21.61 31.97
N ARG A 305 27.19 -20.84 30.90
CA ARG A 305 28.45 -20.92 30.15
C ARG A 305 29.45 -19.84 30.53
N GLY A 306 30.52 -20.25 31.21
CA GLY A 306 31.64 -19.35 31.58
C GLY A 306 31.17 -18.21 32.49
N THR A 307 32.11 -17.34 32.89
CA THR A 307 31.78 -16.08 33.58
C THR A 307 32.36 -14.95 32.76
N HIS A 308 31.53 -13.97 32.43
CA HIS A 308 31.92 -12.80 31.65
C HIS A 308 31.66 -11.52 32.45
N SER A 309 32.48 -10.49 32.23
CA SER A 309 32.24 -9.16 32.78
C SER A 309 31.14 -8.48 31.96
N THR A 310 29.96 -8.34 32.55
CA THR A 310 28.85 -7.59 31.96
C THR A 310 28.97 -6.09 32.27
N PRO A 311 28.38 -5.20 31.44
CA PRO A 311 28.39 -3.76 31.68
C PRO A 311 27.87 -3.32 33.06
N MET A 312 26.87 -4.04 33.58
CA MET A 312 26.33 -3.85 34.92
C MET A 312 26.55 -5.10 35.77
N THR A 313 26.66 -4.92 37.09
CA THR A 313 26.74 -6.03 38.04
C THR A 313 25.42 -6.81 38.01
N PRO A 314 25.41 -8.10 37.63
CA PRO A 314 24.16 -8.85 37.51
C PRO A 314 23.40 -8.92 38.83
N HIS A 315 22.10 -8.64 38.79
CA HIS A 315 21.19 -8.77 39.92
C HIS A 315 19.87 -9.39 39.48
N GLU A 316 19.11 -9.97 40.40
CA GLU A 316 17.77 -10.46 40.08
C GLU A 316 16.85 -9.29 39.72
N ALA A 317 15.99 -9.49 38.71
CA ALA A 317 15.04 -8.47 38.31
C ALA A 317 13.91 -8.30 39.37
N PRO A 318 13.29 -7.12 39.46
CA PRO A 318 12.17 -6.90 40.39
C PRO A 318 10.99 -7.82 40.05
N TRP A 319 10.20 -8.19 41.07
CA TRP A 319 9.14 -9.20 40.92
C TRP A 319 8.09 -8.83 39.86
N GLN A 320 7.85 -7.54 39.61
CA GLN A 320 6.93 -7.06 38.57
C GLN A 320 7.38 -7.46 37.16
N LEU A 321 8.71 -7.54 36.93
CA LEU A 321 9.27 -7.98 35.67
C LEU A 321 9.31 -9.51 35.57
N LEU A 322 9.34 -10.21 36.71
CA LEU A 322 9.44 -11.68 36.79
C LEU A 322 8.10 -12.41 36.86
N ALA A 323 7.04 -11.78 37.37
CA ALA A 323 5.74 -12.42 37.55
C ALA A 323 5.21 -13.02 36.24
N GLY A 324 5.24 -12.23 35.15
CA GLY A 324 4.83 -12.66 33.81
C GLY A 324 5.57 -13.92 33.31
N PRO A 325 6.90 -13.89 33.14
CA PRO A 325 7.63 -15.05 32.62
C PRO A 325 7.53 -16.29 33.53
N VAL A 326 7.51 -16.12 34.86
CA VAL A 326 7.36 -17.24 35.79
C VAL A 326 5.99 -17.91 35.64
N ILE A 327 4.91 -17.12 35.64
CA ILE A 327 3.54 -17.65 35.48
C ILE A 327 3.41 -18.39 34.14
N LEU A 328 3.87 -17.79 33.05
CA LEU A 328 3.76 -18.38 31.71
C LEU A 328 4.58 -19.67 31.58
N ALA A 329 5.78 -19.72 32.17
CA ALA A 329 6.61 -20.92 32.17
C ALA A 329 5.98 -22.06 32.99
N ILE A 330 5.40 -21.75 34.16
CA ILE A 330 4.68 -22.72 35.00
C ILE A 330 3.43 -23.23 34.27
N LEU A 331 2.64 -22.35 33.64
CA LEU A 331 1.47 -22.76 32.85
C LEU A 331 1.85 -23.70 31.71
N GLY A 332 2.98 -23.45 31.03
CA GLY A 332 3.49 -24.35 30.00
C GLY A 332 3.84 -25.76 30.51
N ALA A 333 4.28 -25.89 31.75
CA ALA A 333 4.51 -27.19 32.40
C ALA A 333 3.18 -27.82 32.87
N LEU A 334 2.32 -27.03 33.52
CA LEU A 334 1.03 -27.48 34.03
C LEU A 334 0.14 -28.05 32.92
N PHE A 335 0.03 -27.35 31.79
CA PHE A 335 -0.73 -27.82 30.63
C PHE A 335 -0.09 -29.01 29.92
N GLY A 336 1.21 -29.25 30.13
CA GLY A 336 1.86 -30.46 29.61
C GLY A 336 1.57 -31.70 30.47
N ILE A 337 1.51 -31.52 31.79
CA ILE A 337 1.16 -32.59 32.74
C ILE A 337 -0.33 -32.94 32.64
N ASN A 338 -1.19 -31.92 32.53
CA ASN A 338 -2.63 -32.09 32.36
C ASN A 338 -3.11 -31.30 31.13
N SER A 339 -3.03 -31.95 29.97
CA SER A 339 -3.43 -31.37 28.68
C SER A 339 -4.93 -31.15 28.53
N ASP A 340 -5.77 -31.84 29.30
CA ASP A 340 -7.23 -31.69 29.23
C ASP A 340 -7.69 -30.29 29.66
N LEU A 341 -6.92 -29.62 30.53
CA LEU A 341 -7.15 -28.24 30.95
C LEU A 341 -7.18 -27.25 29.78
N ILE A 342 -6.51 -27.58 28.67
CA ILE A 342 -6.45 -26.72 27.47
C ILE A 342 -7.11 -27.37 26.25
N ALA A 343 -7.11 -28.71 26.18
CA ALA A 343 -7.69 -29.46 25.08
C ALA A 343 -9.19 -29.22 24.98
N THR A 344 -9.92 -29.48 26.08
CA THR A 344 -11.39 -29.41 26.13
C THR A 344 -11.94 -28.00 25.95
N PRO A 345 -11.44 -26.96 26.65
CA PRO A 345 -12.03 -25.61 26.53
C PRO A 345 -11.57 -24.83 25.30
N LEU A 346 -10.38 -25.11 24.74
CA LEU A 346 -9.79 -24.25 23.68
C LEU A 346 -9.45 -25.00 22.41
N ILE A 347 -8.72 -26.12 22.47
CA ILE A 347 -8.19 -26.77 21.26
C ILE A 347 -9.30 -27.48 20.49
N ILE A 348 -10.10 -28.33 21.15
CA ILE A 348 -11.19 -29.09 20.52
C ILE A 348 -12.22 -28.16 19.85
N PRO A 349 -12.76 -27.13 20.55
CA PRO A 349 -13.66 -26.16 19.91
C PRO A 349 -13.00 -25.37 18.79
N GLY A 350 -11.69 -25.09 18.91
CA GLY A 350 -10.92 -24.40 17.89
C GLY A 350 -10.76 -25.24 16.62
N VAL A 351 -10.46 -26.54 16.75
CA VAL A 351 -10.40 -27.47 15.62
C VAL A 351 -11.76 -27.54 14.93
N ALA A 352 -12.84 -27.75 15.69
CA ALA A 352 -14.20 -27.78 15.14
C ALA A 352 -14.60 -26.47 14.44
N ALA A 353 -14.14 -25.32 14.94
CA ALA A 353 -14.39 -24.02 14.29
C ALA A 353 -13.65 -23.87 12.95
N ILE A 354 -12.43 -24.40 12.83
CA ILE A 354 -11.61 -24.33 11.61
C ILE A 354 -12.07 -25.36 10.57
N SER A 355 -12.52 -26.54 11.01
CA SER A 355 -12.91 -27.65 10.14
C SER A 355 -14.41 -27.80 9.91
N SER A 356 -15.22 -26.83 10.35
CA SER A 356 -16.69 -26.96 10.32
C SER A 356 -17.28 -28.19 11.00
N GLY A 357 -16.55 -28.73 11.99
CA GLY A 357 -16.95 -29.90 12.74
C GLY A 357 -16.76 -31.22 12.01
N GLU A 358 -16.17 -31.22 10.82
CA GLU A 358 -16.04 -32.43 9.98
C GLU A 358 -14.82 -33.29 10.35
N LEU A 359 -13.80 -32.68 10.98
CA LEU A 359 -12.57 -33.35 11.36
C LEU A 359 -12.57 -33.72 12.85
N GLU A 360 -12.32 -35.00 13.12
CA GLU A 360 -12.06 -35.54 14.46
C GLU A 360 -10.76 -34.93 15.04
N PRO A 361 -10.81 -34.20 16.17
CA PRO A 361 -9.62 -33.64 16.80
C PRO A 361 -8.68 -34.74 17.31
N ALA A 362 -7.38 -34.57 17.08
CA ALA A 362 -6.39 -35.47 17.67
C ALA A 362 -6.34 -35.33 19.20
N GLU A 363 -6.18 -36.45 19.91
CA GLU A 363 -6.02 -36.46 21.37
C GLU A 363 -4.65 -35.90 21.79
N LEU A 364 -4.64 -35.06 22.83
CA LEU A 364 -3.41 -34.55 23.42
C LEU A 364 -2.90 -35.54 24.47
N LYS A 365 -1.90 -36.34 24.10
CA LYS A 365 -1.26 -37.29 25.01
C LYS A 365 0.18 -36.89 25.31
N LEU A 366 0.56 -36.92 26.59
CA LEU A 366 1.96 -36.80 26.98
C LEU A 366 2.78 -38.05 26.60
N TRP A 367 2.13 -39.21 26.57
CA TRP A 367 2.75 -40.47 26.16
C TRP A 367 1.76 -41.29 25.33
N ALA A 368 2.12 -41.57 24.08
CA ALA A 368 1.29 -42.32 23.13
C ALA A 368 1.93 -43.67 22.73
N GLY A 369 2.86 -44.20 23.55
CA GLY A 369 3.63 -45.41 23.25
C GLY A 369 4.82 -45.16 22.30
N ILE A 370 5.54 -46.22 21.95
CA ILE A 370 6.66 -46.16 20.99
C ILE A 370 6.06 -46.12 19.58
N ASN A 371 6.12 -44.97 18.95
CA ASN A 371 5.61 -44.72 17.60
C ASN A 371 6.61 -43.88 16.78
N LEU A 372 6.35 -43.71 15.48
CA LEU A 372 7.23 -42.96 14.59
C LEU A 372 7.42 -41.49 15.03
N PRO A 373 6.37 -40.73 15.41
CA PRO A 373 6.53 -39.39 16.01
C PRO A 373 7.50 -39.32 17.20
N LEU A 374 7.43 -40.29 18.12
CA LEU A 374 8.33 -40.35 19.28
C LEU A 374 9.78 -40.62 18.84
N ILE A 375 9.99 -41.48 17.83
CA ILE A 375 11.32 -41.71 17.24
C ILE A 375 11.86 -40.42 16.62
N LEU A 376 11.05 -39.72 15.81
CA LEU A 376 11.43 -38.43 15.20
C LEU A 376 11.73 -37.37 16.27
N SER A 377 10.98 -37.36 17.37
CA SER A 377 11.20 -36.51 18.54
C SER A 377 12.52 -36.80 19.24
N GLY A 378 12.88 -38.07 19.41
CA GLY A 378 14.20 -38.48 19.92
C GLY A 378 15.34 -38.09 18.98
N ILE A 379 15.16 -38.27 17.67
CA ILE A 379 16.11 -37.80 16.64
C ILE A 379 16.27 -36.29 16.71
N THR A 380 15.19 -35.55 16.89
CA THR A 380 15.20 -34.07 16.99
C THR A 380 16.03 -33.59 18.16
N ILE A 381 15.86 -34.20 19.34
CA ILE A 381 16.64 -33.86 20.53
C ILE A 381 18.11 -34.19 20.30
N THR A 382 18.41 -35.40 19.80
CA THR A 382 19.77 -35.86 19.55
C THR A 382 20.48 -34.94 18.53
N LEU A 383 19.83 -34.68 17.40
CA LEU A 383 20.34 -33.81 16.34
C LEU A 383 20.51 -32.37 16.84
N GLY A 384 19.54 -31.82 17.56
CA GLY A 384 19.62 -30.47 18.11
C GLY A 384 20.77 -30.30 19.11
N ILE A 385 21.04 -31.32 19.96
CA ILE A 385 22.19 -31.32 20.88
C ILE A 385 23.50 -31.34 20.08
N ILE A 386 23.62 -32.20 19.08
CA ILE A 386 24.81 -32.27 18.21
C ILE A 386 25.03 -30.92 17.50
N LEU A 387 23.98 -30.32 16.93
CA LEU A 387 24.05 -29.01 16.26
C LEU A 387 24.41 -27.88 17.24
N LEU A 388 23.94 -27.93 18.48
CA LEU A 388 24.29 -26.96 19.52
C LEU A 388 25.78 -27.02 19.87
N MET A 389 26.36 -28.23 19.94
CA MET A 389 27.80 -28.42 20.17
C MET A 389 28.65 -27.81 19.04
N VAL A 390 28.16 -27.92 17.79
CA VAL A 390 28.87 -27.42 16.60
C VAL A 390 28.42 -26.01 16.17
N HIS A 391 27.55 -25.34 16.95
CA HIS A 391 26.91 -24.08 16.52
C HIS A 391 27.91 -22.97 16.14
N ARG A 392 29.10 -22.92 16.77
CA ARG A 392 30.13 -21.90 16.44
C ARG A 392 30.59 -22.03 14.99
N ARG A 393 30.80 -23.26 14.51
CA ARG A 393 31.18 -23.53 13.12
C ARG A 393 30.00 -23.25 12.19
N MET A 394 28.78 -23.65 12.58
CA MET A 394 27.58 -23.40 11.80
C MET A 394 27.29 -21.91 11.62
N ARG A 395 27.42 -21.11 12.67
CA ARG A 395 27.29 -19.64 12.60
C ARG A 395 28.31 -19.03 11.66
N ALA A 396 29.58 -19.43 11.73
CA ALA A 396 30.62 -18.92 10.83
C ALA A 396 30.33 -19.25 9.36
N LEU A 397 29.85 -20.47 9.07
CA LEU A 397 29.41 -20.87 7.73
C LEU A 397 28.24 -20.01 7.24
N LEU A 398 27.20 -19.85 8.07
CA LEU A 398 26.01 -19.07 7.72
C LEU A 398 26.34 -17.60 7.45
N GLN A 399 27.24 -17.00 8.24
CA GLN A 399 27.73 -15.64 8.01
C GLN A 399 28.49 -15.52 6.68
N ALA A 400 29.34 -16.51 6.35
CA ALA A 400 30.06 -16.53 5.08
C ALA A 400 29.13 -16.72 3.86
N MET A 401 28.07 -17.51 4.00
CA MET A 401 27.06 -17.70 2.96
C MET A 401 26.21 -16.45 2.75
N GLU A 402 25.73 -15.84 3.83
CA GLU A 402 24.90 -14.63 3.75
C GLU A 402 25.66 -13.45 3.15
N ALA A 403 26.95 -13.32 3.43
CA ALA A 403 27.79 -12.29 2.81
C ALA A 403 27.81 -12.36 1.28
N ARG A 404 27.49 -13.53 0.70
CA ARG A 404 27.38 -13.74 -0.76
C ARG A 404 25.95 -13.60 -1.30
N LEU A 405 24.94 -13.63 -0.44
CA LEU A 405 23.52 -13.58 -0.83
C LEU A 405 23.00 -12.13 -0.83
N PRO A 406 22.01 -11.80 -1.68
CA PRO A 406 21.32 -10.53 -1.61
C PRO A 406 20.59 -10.38 -0.26
N SER A 407 20.75 -9.23 0.38
CA SER A 407 20.01 -8.89 1.60
C SER A 407 18.63 -8.33 1.27
N PHE A 408 17.59 -8.87 1.91
CA PHE A 408 16.21 -8.36 1.79
C PHE A 408 16.09 -6.89 2.20
N ASP A 409 16.80 -6.46 3.25
CA ASP A 409 16.78 -5.07 3.70
C ASP A 409 17.38 -4.10 2.68
N ARG A 410 18.52 -4.46 2.07
CA ARG A 410 19.09 -3.65 0.98
C ARG A 410 18.19 -3.64 -0.24
N GLY A 411 17.50 -4.75 -0.51
CA GLY A 411 16.48 -4.83 -1.57
C GLY A 411 15.32 -3.86 -1.30
N TRP A 412 14.83 -3.81 -0.06
CA TRP A 412 13.79 -2.87 0.35
C TRP A 412 14.22 -1.41 0.22
N ASP A 413 15.42 -1.05 0.68
CA ASP A 413 15.92 0.33 0.55
C ASP A 413 16.05 0.74 -0.92
N LYS A 414 16.61 -0.13 -1.78
CA LYS A 414 16.68 0.10 -3.24
C LYS A 414 15.29 0.26 -3.87
N PHE A 415 14.32 -0.52 -3.43
CA PHE A 415 12.93 -0.39 -3.91
C PHE A 415 12.35 0.98 -3.55
N LEU A 416 12.50 1.43 -2.30
CA LEU A 416 12.04 2.75 -1.87
C LEU A 416 12.74 3.89 -2.63
N ASP A 417 14.06 3.79 -2.82
CA ASP A 417 14.82 4.79 -3.57
C ASP A 417 14.41 4.81 -5.06
N GLY A 418 14.15 3.64 -5.64
CA GLY A 418 13.58 3.51 -6.99
C GLY A 418 12.22 4.17 -7.13
N MET A 419 11.32 4.01 -6.14
CA MET A 419 10.02 4.70 -6.14
C MET A 419 10.17 6.22 -6.05
N LYS A 420 11.03 6.72 -5.16
CA LYS A 420 11.30 8.17 -5.06
C LYS A 420 11.89 8.73 -6.34
N ALA A 421 12.84 8.02 -6.95
CA ALA A 421 13.45 8.39 -8.22
C ALA A 421 12.41 8.41 -9.35
N SER A 422 11.50 7.43 -9.39
CA SER A 422 10.40 7.36 -10.36
C SER A 422 9.42 8.53 -10.18
N ALA A 423 9.04 8.84 -8.94
CA ALA A 423 8.20 10.00 -8.65
C ALA A 423 8.89 11.31 -9.08
N ALA A 424 10.17 11.50 -8.74
CA ALA A 424 10.93 12.68 -9.15
C ALA A 424 11.12 12.76 -10.68
N TRP A 425 11.25 11.63 -11.37
CA TRP A 425 11.28 11.58 -12.83
C TRP A 425 9.93 12.00 -13.44
N GLN A 426 8.81 11.47 -12.94
CA GLN A 426 7.46 11.87 -13.37
C GLN A 426 7.20 13.35 -13.13
N THR A 427 7.54 13.86 -11.94
CA THR A 427 7.39 15.29 -11.60
C THR A 427 8.20 16.16 -12.56
N ARG A 428 9.43 15.79 -12.91
CA ARG A 428 10.25 16.58 -13.86
C ARG A 428 9.65 16.63 -15.26
N ILE A 429 8.96 15.57 -15.70
CA ILE A 429 8.29 15.53 -17.01
C ILE A 429 7.00 16.37 -16.98
N LEU A 430 6.15 16.14 -16.00
CA LEU A 430 4.81 16.75 -15.94
C LEU A 430 4.86 18.20 -15.44
N GLN A 431 5.77 18.51 -14.51
CA GLN A 431 5.91 19.82 -13.88
C GLN A 431 7.22 20.52 -14.31
N SER A 432 7.38 20.70 -15.61
CA SER A 432 8.57 21.34 -16.19
C SER A 432 8.73 22.83 -15.83
N GLY A 433 7.67 23.49 -15.35
CA GLY A 433 7.66 24.92 -15.06
C GLY A 433 7.58 25.83 -16.30
N VAL A 434 7.60 25.27 -17.50
CA VAL A 434 7.53 26.03 -18.76
C VAL A 434 6.10 25.98 -19.32
N MET A 435 5.43 27.14 -19.34
CA MET A 435 4.01 27.28 -19.75
C MET A 435 3.69 26.59 -21.08
N ARG A 436 4.61 26.64 -22.03
CA ARG A 436 4.44 26.06 -23.37
C ARG A 436 4.17 24.55 -23.36
N TYR A 437 4.86 23.79 -22.51
CA TYR A 437 4.63 22.34 -22.44
C TYR A 437 3.24 22.03 -21.88
N TYR A 438 2.78 22.80 -20.88
CA TYR A 438 1.40 22.68 -20.39
C TYR A 438 0.38 22.99 -21.47
N LEU A 439 0.61 24.03 -22.29
CA LEU A 439 -0.26 24.34 -23.43
C LEU A 439 -0.28 23.21 -24.46
N TYR A 440 0.86 22.59 -24.79
CA TYR A 440 0.87 21.42 -25.67
C TYR A 440 0.07 20.26 -25.11
N VAL A 441 0.17 19.97 -23.81
CA VAL A 441 -0.61 18.89 -23.18
C VAL A 441 -2.11 19.20 -23.24
N ILE A 442 -2.51 20.44 -22.93
CA ILE A 442 -3.91 20.87 -23.02
C ILE A 442 -4.44 20.73 -24.45
N PHE A 443 -3.70 21.23 -25.43
CA PHE A 443 -4.06 21.20 -26.83
C PHE A 443 -4.08 19.78 -27.40
N ALA A 444 -3.11 18.94 -27.05
CA ALA A 444 -3.10 17.52 -27.41
C ALA A 444 -4.32 16.80 -26.83
N THR A 445 -4.65 17.06 -25.56
CA THR A 445 -5.81 16.47 -24.89
C THR A 445 -7.10 16.90 -25.57
N LEU A 446 -7.23 18.19 -25.92
CA LEU A 446 -8.39 18.70 -26.66
C LEU A 446 -8.53 18.04 -28.04
N LEU A 447 -7.43 17.90 -28.78
CA LEU A 447 -7.40 17.23 -30.09
C LEU A 447 -7.85 15.78 -29.99
N VAL A 448 -7.32 15.03 -29.02
CA VAL A 448 -7.68 13.61 -28.82
C VAL A 448 -9.12 13.47 -28.36
N ALA A 449 -9.53 14.25 -27.35
CA ALA A 449 -10.87 14.16 -26.81
C ALA A 449 -11.93 14.59 -27.83
N VAL A 450 -11.80 15.77 -28.42
CA VAL A 450 -12.83 16.34 -29.29
C VAL A 450 -12.70 15.82 -30.73
N GLY A 451 -11.49 15.85 -31.29
CA GLY A 451 -11.24 15.33 -32.63
C GLY A 451 -11.45 13.82 -32.70
N GLY A 452 -11.01 13.07 -31.67
CA GLY A 452 -11.27 11.63 -31.57
C GLY A 452 -12.77 11.32 -31.46
N THR A 453 -13.53 12.11 -30.69
CA THR A 453 -15.00 11.94 -30.61
C THR A 453 -15.67 12.19 -31.95
N LEU A 454 -15.29 13.25 -32.67
CA LEU A 454 -15.85 13.61 -33.98
C LEU A 454 -15.60 12.52 -35.03
N ILE A 455 -14.43 11.87 -34.99
CA ILE A 455 -14.12 10.72 -35.84
C ILE A 455 -14.92 9.48 -35.39
N TRP A 456 -14.94 9.19 -34.09
CA TRP A 456 -15.59 7.99 -33.54
C TRP A 456 -17.10 7.97 -33.77
N THR A 457 -17.77 9.12 -33.65
CA THR A 457 -19.21 9.24 -33.90
C THR A 457 -19.56 9.37 -35.38
N GLY A 458 -18.56 9.57 -36.26
CA GLY A 458 -18.79 9.87 -37.67
C GLY A 458 -19.58 11.17 -37.87
N ALA A 459 -19.53 12.10 -36.91
CA ALA A 459 -20.36 13.31 -36.92
C ALA A 459 -20.00 14.29 -38.04
N PHE A 460 -18.78 14.21 -38.59
CA PHE A 460 -18.36 15.11 -39.66
C PHE A 460 -19.13 14.83 -40.96
N SER A 461 -20.00 15.77 -41.32
CA SER A 461 -20.90 15.69 -42.48
C SER A 461 -20.22 16.00 -43.83
N GLY A 462 -18.91 16.30 -43.83
CA GLY A 462 -18.16 16.69 -45.03
C GLY A 462 -18.08 18.20 -45.22
N ILE A 463 -17.48 18.64 -46.33
CA ILE A 463 -17.39 20.05 -46.70
C ILE A 463 -18.68 20.43 -47.44
N PRO A 464 -19.44 21.44 -46.98
CA PRO A 464 -20.69 21.84 -47.63
C PRO A 464 -20.42 22.49 -48.99
N GLU A 465 -21.40 22.38 -49.90
CA GLU A 465 -21.36 23.11 -51.17
C GLU A 465 -21.45 24.62 -50.91
N ILE A 466 -20.52 25.37 -51.52
CA ILE A 466 -20.40 26.81 -51.30
C ILE A 466 -21.27 27.53 -52.34
N GLU A 467 -22.51 27.83 -51.97
CA GLU A 467 -23.45 28.60 -52.80
C GLU A 467 -23.65 30.03 -52.26
N GLY A 468 -23.88 31.01 -53.16
CA GLY A 468 -24.28 32.36 -52.77
C GLY A 468 -23.17 33.30 -52.26
N VAL A 469 -21.90 32.98 -52.47
CA VAL A 469 -20.77 33.83 -52.01
C VAL A 469 -20.61 35.07 -52.90
N GLN A 470 -21.09 36.21 -52.40
CA GLN A 470 -20.88 37.54 -52.99
C GLN A 470 -19.45 38.08 -52.78
N LEU A 471 -19.03 39.04 -53.62
CA LEU A 471 -17.73 39.72 -53.53
C LEU A 471 -17.43 40.28 -52.14
N LYS A 472 -18.44 40.81 -51.44
CA LYS A 472 -18.30 41.34 -50.08
C LYS A 472 -17.79 40.32 -49.07
N HIS A 473 -18.16 39.04 -49.20
CA HIS A 473 -17.69 37.99 -48.30
C HIS A 473 -16.21 37.66 -48.53
N TRP A 474 -15.78 37.63 -49.81
CA TRP A 474 -14.37 37.43 -50.16
C TRP A 474 -13.48 38.54 -49.61
N VAL A 475 -13.93 39.80 -49.69
CA VAL A 475 -13.19 40.94 -49.12
C VAL A 475 -12.99 40.76 -47.61
N VAL A 476 -14.04 40.41 -46.87
CA VAL A 476 -13.96 40.20 -45.42
C VAL A 476 -13.03 39.02 -45.07
N ILE A 477 -13.13 37.90 -45.78
CA ILE A 477 -12.25 36.73 -45.59
C ILE A 477 -10.79 37.11 -45.83
N ILE A 478 -10.50 37.84 -46.91
CA ILE A 478 -9.13 38.29 -47.23
C ILE A 478 -8.59 39.20 -46.15
N VAL A 479 -9.40 40.13 -45.63
CA VAL A 479 -8.98 41.03 -44.53
C VAL A 479 -8.64 40.23 -43.27
N ILE A 480 -9.48 39.26 -42.88
CA ILE A 480 -9.24 38.41 -41.71
C ILE A 480 -7.98 37.57 -41.91
N ILE A 481 -7.84 36.88 -43.05
CA ILE A 481 -6.66 36.04 -43.34
C ILE A 481 -5.39 36.89 -43.37
N ALA A 482 -5.41 38.05 -44.01
CA ALA A 482 -4.27 38.96 -44.07
C ALA A 482 -3.91 39.49 -42.67
N GLY A 483 -4.90 39.86 -41.85
CA GLY A 483 -4.69 40.28 -40.47
C GLY A 483 -4.11 39.17 -39.59
N THR A 484 -4.61 37.94 -39.69
CA THR A 484 -4.09 36.77 -38.97
C THR A 484 -2.66 36.42 -39.43
N ALA A 485 -2.39 36.46 -40.74
CA ALA A 485 -1.06 36.23 -41.29
C ALA A 485 -0.07 37.28 -40.82
N LEU A 486 -0.44 38.57 -40.85
CA LEU A 486 0.37 39.67 -40.33
C LEU A 486 0.70 39.45 -38.85
N THR A 487 -0.30 39.09 -38.04
CA THR A 487 -0.15 38.89 -36.59
C THR A 487 0.78 37.72 -36.24
N THR A 488 0.75 36.64 -37.02
CA THR A 488 1.51 35.40 -36.74
C THR A 488 2.92 35.39 -37.32
N ILE A 489 3.19 36.23 -38.32
CA ILE A 489 4.48 36.28 -39.03
C ILE A 489 5.36 37.43 -38.55
N THR A 490 4.75 38.55 -38.13
CA THR A 490 5.49 39.76 -37.76
C THR A 490 6.26 39.61 -36.45
N ASN A 491 7.42 40.25 -36.38
CA ASN A 491 8.20 40.41 -35.15
C ASN A 491 7.92 41.76 -34.46
N SER A 492 7.16 42.66 -35.09
CA SER A 492 6.82 43.97 -34.54
C SER A 492 5.50 43.91 -33.78
N ARG A 493 5.52 44.30 -32.50
CA ARG A 493 4.30 44.39 -31.67
C ARG A 493 3.26 45.30 -32.30
N ILE A 494 3.67 46.45 -32.85
CA ILE A 494 2.76 47.41 -33.48
C ILE A 494 2.07 46.78 -34.70
N ALA A 495 2.82 46.07 -35.53
CA ALA A 495 2.26 45.36 -36.67
C ALA A 495 1.34 44.21 -36.25
N ALA A 496 1.65 43.51 -35.16
CA ALA A 496 0.81 42.43 -34.64
C ALA A 496 -0.54 42.95 -34.12
N ILE A 497 -0.54 44.09 -33.40
CA ILE A 497 -1.78 44.74 -32.96
C ILE A 497 -2.57 45.24 -34.18
N ALA A 498 -1.91 45.85 -35.17
CA ALA A 498 -2.59 46.32 -36.37
C ALA A 498 -3.23 45.15 -37.14
N GLY A 499 -2.55 44.00 -37.19
CA GLY A 499 -3.09 42.75 -37.71
C GLY A 499 -4.29 42.25 -36.92
N LEU A 500 -4.22 42.27 -35.58
CA LEU A 500 -5.35 41.91 -34.71
C LEU A 500 -6.55 42.85 -34.91
N GLY A 501 -6.30 44.16 -35.02
CA GLY A 501 -7.32 45.17 -35.33
C GLY A 501 -7.98 44.93 -36.69
N ALA A 502 -7.21 44.54 -37.72
CA ALA A 502 -7.76 44.15 -39.00
C ALA A 502 -8.67 42.91 -38.90
N VAL A 503 -8.29 41.92 -38.08
CA VAL A 503 -9.16 40.76 -37.77
C VAL A 503 -10.43 41.22 -37.05
N GLY A 504 -10.32 42.07 -36.03
CA GLY A 504 -11.46 42.60 -35.29
C GLY A 504 -12.46 43.37 -36.16
N ILE A 505 -11.97 44.22 -37.06
CA ILE A 505 -12.78 44.91 -38.08
C ILE A 505 -13.44 43.91 -39.03
N GLY A 506 -12.69 42.89 -39.48
CA GLY A 506 -13.23 41.82 -40.31
C GLY A 506 -14.39 41.08 -39.63
N VAL A 507 -14.24 40.73 -38.36
CA VAL A 507 -15.30 40.09 -37.56
C VAL A 507 -16.51 41.02 -37.37
N ALA A 508 -16.28 42.32 -37.12
CA ALA A 508 -17.38 43.30 -37.05
C ALA A 508 -18.15 43.41 -38.38
N LEU A 509 -17.45 43.36 -39.52
CA LEU A 509 -18.09 43.33 -40.84
C LEU A 509 -18.93 42.06 -41.05
N ILE A 510 -18.51 40.90 -40.53
CA ILE A 510 -19.34 39.68 -40.52
C ILE A 510 -20.65 39.97 -39.77
N PHE A 511 -20.59 40.52 -38.57
CA PHE A 511 -21.79 40.84 -37.79
C PHE A 511 -22.72 41.82 -38.52
N ILE A 512 -22.19 42.83 -39.22
CA ILE A 512 -23.01 43.75 -40.02
C ILE A 512 -23.67 43.02 -41.20
N ILE A 513 -22.92 42.18 -41.91
CA ILE A 513 -23.44 41.43 -43.07
C ILE A 513 -24.60 40.52 -42.68
N TYR A 514 -24.55 39.93 -41.48
CA TYR A 514 -25.59 39.06 -40.94
C TYR A 514 -26.56 39.76 -39.97
N SER A 515 -26.70 41.09 -40.08
CA SER A 515 -27.71 41.89 -39.36
C SER A 515 -27.64 41.82 -37.83
N ALA A 516 -26.43 41.77 -37.26
CA ALA A 516 -26.15 41.86 -35.83
C ALA A 516 -25.46 43.20 -35.46
N PRO A 517 -26.15 44.35 -35.58
CA PRO A 517 -25.53 45.67 -35.43
C PRO A 517 -25.00 45.95 -34.02
N ASP A 518 -25.71 45.51 -32.96
CA ASP A 518 -25.29 45.77 -31.57
C ASP A 518 -23.97 45.06 -31.22
N VAL A 519 -23.82 43.82 -31.71
CA VAL A 519 -22.58 43.03 -31.54
C VAL A 519 -21.44 43.66 -32.36
N ALA A 520 -21.73 44.15 -33.56
CA ALA A 520 -20.74 44.83 -34.39
C ALA A 520 -20.21 46.12 -33.75
N ILE A 521 -21.10 46.97 -33.22
CA ILE A 521 -20.71 48.20 -32.51
C ILE A 521 -19.86 47.85 -31.29
N THR A 522 -20.28 46.87 -30.51
CA THR A 522 -19.54 46.42 -29.32
C THR A 522 -18.16 45.89 -29.68
N GLN A 523 -18.06 45.07 -30.74
CA GLN A 523 -16.77 44.56 -31.24
C GLN A 523 -15.82 45.69 -31.63
N LEU A 524 -16.29 46.71 -32.34
CA LEU A 524 -15.46 47.85 -32.75
C LEU A 524 -14.99 48.70 -31.57
N LEU A 525 -15.87 48.91 -30.58
CA LEU A 525 -15.53 49.63 -29.35
C LEU A 525 -14.48 48.89 -28.51
N VAL A 526 -14.68 47.58 -28.33
CA VAL A 526 -13.75 46.72 -27.58
C VAL A 526 -12.41 46.63 -28.29
N GLU A 527 -12.38 46.48 -29.62
CA GLU A 527 -11.15 46.46 -30.39
C GLU A 527 -10.36 47.77 -30.21
N THR A 528 -11.05 48.91 -30.31
CA THR A 528 -10.45 50.23 -30.08
C THR A 528 -9.86 50.32 -28.66
N LEU A 529 -10.58 49.83 -27.65
CA LEU A 529 -10.12 49.82 -26.26
C LEU A 529 -8.89 48.94 -26.06
N ILE A 530 -8.86 47.74 -26.65
CA ILE A 530 -7.71 46.82 -26.58
C ILE A 530 -6.48 47.44 -27.22
N VAL A 531 -6.63 48.09 -28.38
CA VAL A 531 -5.52 48.80 -29.04
C VAL A 531 -4.97 49.91 -28.15
N VAL A 532 -5.84 50.70 -27.50
CA VAL A 532 -5.43 51.76 -26.57
C VAL A 532 -4.73 51.19 -25.33
N LEU A 533 -5.31 50.17 -24.69
CA LEU A 533 -4.74 49.53 -23.51
C LEU A 533 -3.37 48.91 -23.82
N PHE A 534 -3.24 48.23 -24.95
CA PHE A 534 -1.97 47.68 -25.40
C PHE A 534 -0.97 48.79 -25.70
N ALA A 535 -1.36 49.84 -26.43
CA ALA A 535 -0.45 50.95 -26.74
C ALA A 535 0.15 51.56 -25.46
N VAL A 536 -0.67 51.76 -24.43
CA VAL A 536 -0.21 52.24 -23.11
C VAL A 536 0.72 51.23 -22.43
N ALA A 537 0.39 49.94 -22.44
CA ALA A 537 1.20 48.90 -21.83
C ALA A 537 2.54 48.68 -22.56
N ALA A 538 2.54 48.75 -23.88
CA ALA A 538 3.68 48.52 -24.75
C ALA A 538 4.81 49.52 -24.52
N LEU A 539 4.49 50.75 -24.11
CA LEU A 539 5.48 51.78 -23.72
C LEU A 539 6.36 51.34 -22.55
N ARG A 540 5.91 50.38 -21.73
CA ARG A 540 6.64 49.88 -20.55
C ARG A 540 7.26 48.50 -20.75
N LEU A 541 7.04 47.84 -21.89
CA LEU A 541 7.54 46.50 -22.14
C LEU A 541 8.90 46.56 -22.88
N PRO A 542 9.92 45.77 -22.47
CA PRO A 542 11.21 45.75 -23.15
C PRO A 542 11.06 45.31 -24.61
N MET A 543 11.88 45.83 -25.53
CA MET A 543 11.87 45.40 -26.93
C MET A 543 12.31 43.92 -27.03
N LEU A 544 11.57 43.12 -27.82
CA LEU A 544 11.94 41.72 -28.08
C LEU A 544 13.18 41.72 -28.98
N LYS A 545 14.22 40.96 -28.61
CA LYS A 545 15.41 40.83 -29.44
C LYS A 545 15.11 39.90 -30.62
N PRO A 546 15.54 40.24 -31.85
CA PRO A 546 15.33 39.40 -33.04
C PRO A 546 16.00 38.02 -32.97
N GLU A 547 17.05 37.88 -32.13
CA GLU A 547 17.88 36.67 -32.01
C GLU A 547 17.26 35.58 -31.12
N ASP A 548 16.22 35.91 -30.35
CA ASP A 548 15.43 34.93 -29.60
C ASP A 548 14.41 34.28 -30.54
N GLY A 549 14.89 33.61 -31.61
CA GLY A 549 14.03 32.89 -32.53
C GLY A 549 13.11 31.94 -31.75
N PHE A 550 11.82 31.89 -32.09
CA PHE A 550 10.87 31.01 -31.40
C PHE A 550 11.35 29.55 -31.51
N PRO A 551 11.90 28.93 -30.43
CA PRO A 551 12.34 27.54 -30.52
C PRO A 551 11.11 26.69 -30.92
N ASN A 552 11.25 25.60 -31.68
CA ASN A 552 10.14 24.69 -32.02
C ASN A 552 8.92 25.28 -32.76
N ARG A 553 9.04 26.37 -33.52
CA ARG A 553 7.94 26.98 -34.31
C ARG A 553 7.13 25.99 -35.16
N LYS A 554 7.79 24.94 -35.68
CA LYS A 554 7.13 23.86 -36.45
C LYS A 554 6.10 23.08 -35.62
N MET A 555 6.41 22.82 -34.35
CA MET A 555 5.51 22.10 -33.45
C MET A 555 4.32 22.97 -33.06
N ASP A 556 4.54 24.27 -32.81
CA ASP A 556 3.45 25.22 -32.56
C ASP A 556 2.50 25.29 -33.75
N ALA A 557 3.07 25.40 -34.96
CA ALA A 557 2.29 25.43 -36.19
C ALA A 557 1.46 24.15 -36.34
N LEU A 558 2.04 22.97 -36.07
CA LEU A 558 1.32 21.70 -36.11
C LEU A 558 0.11 21.70 -35.16
N PHE A 559 0.30 22.06 -33.88
CA PHE A 559 -0.79 22.10 -32.91
C PHE A 559 -1.84 23.14 -33.26
N ALA A 560 -1.44 24.34 -33.68
CA ALA A 560 -2.35 25.41 -34.06
C ALA A 560 -3.19 25.02 -35.29
N THR A 561 -2.57 24.44 -36.32
CA THR A 561 -3.29 23.99 -37.52
C THR A 561 -4.20 22.81 -37.21
N ALA A 562 -3.75 21.84 -36.41
CA ALA A 562 -4.58 20.69 -36.03
C ALA A 562 -5.82 21.14 -35.24
N ILE A 563 -5.65 22.03 -34.26
CA ILE A 563 -6.79 22.54 -33.47
C ILE A 563 -7.70 23.37 -34.34
N GLY A 564 -7.15 24.25 -35.16
CA GLY A 564 -7.93 25.04 -36.12
C GLY A 564 -8.76 24.14 -37.05
N ALA A 565 -8.20 23.04 -37.53
CA ALA A 565 -8.89 22.08 -38.38
C ALA A 565 -10.03 21.35 -37.62
N VAL A 566 -9.79 20.91 -36.38
CA VAL A 566 -10.82 20.28 -35.55
C VAL A 566 -11.96 21.27 -35.23
N VAL A 567 -11.62 22.50 -34.83
CA VAL A 567 -12.62 23.55 -34.58
C VAL A 567 -13.40 23.88 -35.85
N ALA A 568 -12.74 23.98 -37.00
CA ALA A 568 -13.40 24.19 -38.29
C ALA A 568 -14.36 23.04 -38.63
N ALA A 569 -13.93 21.79 -38.44
CA ALA A 569 -14.78 20.62 -38.68
C ALA A 569 -16.01 20.59 -37.76
N ILE A 570 -15.86 20.96 -36.49
CA ILE A 570 -16.98 21.11 -35.55
C ILE A 570 -17.92 22.20 -36.04
N MET A 571 -17.39 23.39 -36.38
CA MET A 571 -18.21 24.51 -36.84
C MET A 571 -19.00 24.15 -38.10
N ILE A 572 -18.39 23.47 -39.07
CA ILE A 572 -19.07 22.97 -40.27
C ILE A 572 -20.18 21.99 -39.91
N THR A 573 -19.90 21.05 -39.01
CA THR A 573 -20.88 20.04 -38.57
C THR A 573 -22.08 20.70 -37.88
N VAL A 574 -21.83 21.69 -37.02
CA VAL A 574 -22.88 22.41 -36.27
C VAL A 574 -23.71 23.29 -37.20
N THR A 575 -23.10 24.00 -38.15
CA THR A 575 -23.82 24.93 -39.03
C THR A 575 -24.58 24.24 -40.16
N THR A 576 -24.18 23.03 -40.55
CA THR A 576 -24.92 22.21 -41.53
C THR A 576 -26.03 21.38 -40.88
N GLY A 577 -25.99 21.22 -39.56
CA GLY A 577 -27.04 20.54 -38.79
C GLY A 577 -28.34 21.35 -38.72
N PRO A 578 -29.47 20.70 -38.39
CA PRO A 578 -30.75 21.38 -38.23
C PRO A 578 -30.72 22.33 -37.03
N ILE A 579 -30.94 23.62 -37.28
CA ILE A 579 -31.02 24.64 -36.22
C ILE A 579 -32.44 24.63 -35.65
N ASN A 580 -32.57 24.34 -34.35
CA ASN A 580 -33.85 24.42 -33.65
C ASN A 580 -34.23 25.89 -33.38
N ARG A 581 -35.27 26.37 -34.05
CA ARG A 581 -35.75 27.76 -33.97
C ARG A 581 -36.64 28.07 -32.77
N ARG A 582 -36.98 27.09 -31.91
CA ARG A 582 -37.95 27.25 -30.81
C ARG A 582 -37.67 28.47 -29.93
N LEU A 583 -36.42 28.69 -29.52
CA LEU A 583 -36.07 29.84 -28.68
C LEU A 583 -36.06 31.16 -29.46
N THR A 584 -35.60 31.13 -30.71
CA THR A 584 -35.65 32.29 -31.61
C THR A 584 -37.09 32.78 -31.78
N GLU A 585 -38.02 31.85 -32.06
CA GLU A 585 -39.44 32.14 -32.23
C GLU A 585 -40.08 32.68 -30.94
N TYR A 586 -39.72 32.10 -29.79
CA TYR A 586 -40.17 32.60 -28.49
C TYR A 586 -39.74 34.06 -28.27
N PHE A 587 -38.46 34.38 -28.47
CA PHE A 587 -37.98 35.75 -28.29
C PHE A 587 -38.55 36.72 -29.33
N GLU A 588 -38.75 36.30 -30.59
CA GLU A 588 -39.40 37.11 -31.63
C GLU A 588 -40.84 37.50 -31.24
N GLN A 589 -41.59 36.60 -30.61
CA GLN A 589 -42.98 36.84 -30.20
C GLN A 589 -43.09 37.60 -28.87
N SER A 590 -42.28 37.21 -27.87
CA SER A 590 -42.38 37.74 -26.50
C SER A 590 -41.65 39.06 -26.28
N SER A 591 -40.64 39.43 -27.07
CA SER A 591 -39.83 40.63 -26.76
C SER A 591 -40.63 41.94 -26.76
N TRP A 592 -41.59 42.09 -27.67
CA TRP A 592 -42.46 43.28 -27.71
C TRP A 592 -43.65 43.16 -26.76
N ILE A 593 -44.25 41.96 -26.64
CA ILE A 593 -45.49 41.75 -25.88
C ILE A 593 -45.20 41.72 -24.38
N ASP A 594 -44.20 40.96 -23.95
CA ASP A 594 -43.92 40.70 -22.53
C ASP A 594 -42.90 41.69 -21.95
N ALA A 595 -41.95 42.15 -22.77
CA ALA A 595 -40.83 43.02 -22.34
C ALA A 595 -40.83 44.42 -22.99
N TYR A 596 -41.84 44.76 -23.80
CA TYR A 596 -42.05 46.10 -24.37
C TYR A 596 -40.89 46.68 -25.21
N GLY A 597 -39.98 45.83 -25.69
CA GLY A 597 -38.79 46.26 -26.43
C GLY A 597 -38.79 45.81 -27.90
N ARG A 598 -38.40 46.72 -28.80
CA ARG A 598 -38.26 46.41 -30.26
C ARG A 598 -36.91 45.80 -30.61
N ASN A 599 -35.89 46.06 -29.79
CA ASN A 599 -34.57 45.47 -29.97
C ASN A 599 -34.52 44.15 -29.20
N ILE A 600 -34.73 43.04 -29.91
CA ILE A 600 -34.76 41.69 -29.34
C ILE A 600 -33.44 41.36 -28.62
N VAL A 601 -32.28 41.77 -29.15
CA VAL A 601 -30.97 41.48 -28.54
C VAL A 601 -30.85 42.18 -27.18
N ASN A 602 -31.18 43.48 -27.13
CA ASN A 602 -31.15 44.23 -25.88
C ASN A 602 -32.14 43.67 -24.84
N VAL A 603 -33.35 43.31 -25.27
CA VAL A 603 -34.37 42.70 -24.39
C VAL A 603 -33.89 41.35 -23.84
N ILE A 604 -33.23 40.53 -24.65
CA ILE A 604 -32.64 39.27 -24.17
C ILE A 604 -31.60 39.56 -23.07
N LEU A 605 -30.71 40.53 -23.29
CA LEU A 605 -29.63 40.83 -22.34
C LEU A 605 -30.13 41.45 -21.02
N VAL A 606 -31.13 42.33 -21.07
CA VAL A 606 -31.54 43.13 -19.90
C VAL A 606 -32.75 42.55 -19.18
N ASP A 607 -33.66 41.86 -19.87
CA ASP A 607 -34.91 41.36 -19.29
C ASP A 607 -34.90 39.82 -19.17
N PHE A 608 -34.80 39.09 -20.28
CA PHE A 608 -34.94 37.63 -20.25
C PHE A 608 -33.74 36.91 -19.65
N ARG A 609 -32.52 37.40 -19.88
CA ARG A 609 -31.24 36.83 -19.40
C ARG A 609 -30.41 37.86 -18.64
N ALA A 610 -31.10 38.72 -17.87
CA ALA A 610 -30.49 39.79 -17.06
C ALA A 610 -29.34 39.33 -16.15
N LEU A 611 -29.40 38.09 -15.65
CA LEU A 611 -28.37 37.51 -14.78
C LEU A 611 -27.02 37.34 -15.49
N ASP A 612 -27.00 37.03 -16.79
CA ASP A 612 -25.76 36.88 -17.55
C ASP A 612 -25.08 38.24 -17.69
N THR A 613 -25.84 39.28 -18.05
CA THR A 613 -25.36 40.66 -18.14
C THR A 613 -24.85 41.18 -16.79
N PHE A 614 -25.57 40.88 -15.69
CA PHE A 614 -25.10 41.21 -14.35
C PHE A 614 -23.76 40.52 -14.03
N GLY A 615 -23.61 39.24 -14.39
CA GLY A 615 -22.36 38.50 -14.25
C GLY A 615 -21.22 39.11 -15.05
N GLU A 616 -21.45 39.49 -16.31
CA GLU A 616 -20.47 40.14 -17.17
C GLU A 616 -20.02 41.50 -16.60
N ILE A 617 -20.96 42.32 -16.12
CA ILE A 617 -20.66 43.59 -15.44
C ILE A 617 -19.77 43.33 -14.20
N ALA A 618 -20.09 42.31 -13.41
CA ALA A 618 -19.28 41.95 -12.25
C ALA A 618 -17.86 41.51 -12.65
N VAL A 619 -17.70 40.73 -13.73
CA VAL A 619 -16.38 40.34 -14.26
C VAL A 619 -15.56 41.55 -14.68
N VAL A 620 -16.15 42.51 -15.40
CA VAL A 620 -15.47 43.75 -15.81
C VAL A 620 -15.07 44.58 -14.59
N ALA A 621 -15.97 44.73 -13.60
CA ALA A 621 -15.69 45.44 -12.37
C ALA A 621 -14.52 44.80 -11.59
N VAL A 622 -14.55 43.48 -11.42
CA VAL A 622 -13.49 42.72 -10.75
C VAL A 622 -12.17 42.81 -11.51
N ALA A 623 -12.18 42.69 -12.84
CA ALA A 623 -10.99 42.86 -13.67
C ALA A 623 -10.39 44.27 -13.51
N GLY A 624 -11.23 45.31 -13.47
CA GLY A 624 -10.82 46.69 -13.19
C GLY A 624 -10.19 46.86 -11.81
N ILE A 625 -10.82 46.29 -10.76
CA ILE A 625 -10.28 46.32 -9.39
C ILE A 625 -8.96 45.56 -9.29
N ALA A 626 -8.85 44.39 -9.94
CA ALA A 626 -7.62 43.60 -9.95
C ALA A 626 -6.48 44.32 -10.68
N ALA A 627 -6.77 44.92 -11.84
CA ALA A 627 -5.82 45.75 -12.57
C ALA A 627 -5.34 46.94 -11.70
N TRP A 628 -6.25 47.63 -11.02
CA TRP A 628 -5.90 48.70 -10.08
C TRP A 628 -5.00 48.22 -8.94
N ALA A 629 -5.31 47.06 -8.34
CA ALA A 629 -4.51 46.47 -7.26
C ALA A 629 -3.09 46.11 -7.73
N ILE A 630 -2.94 45.54 -8.93
CA ILE A 630 -1.63 45.22 -9.52
C ILE A 630 -0.84 46.50 -9.83
N LEU A 631 -1.49 47.52 -10.41
CA LEU A 631 -0.84 48.78 -10.77
C LEU A 631 -0.40 49.60 -9.55
N LYS A 632 -1.07 49.43 -8.41
CA LYS A 632 -0.67 50.05 -7.14
C LYS A 632 0.67 49.49 -6.62
N GLY A 633 1.08 48.31 -7.11
CA GLY A 633 2.28 47.60 -6.68
C GLY A 633 2.18 47.09 -5.23
N PRO A 634 3.09 46.21 -4.78
CA PRO A 634 3.29 46.02 -3.35
C PRO A 634 3.72 47.38 -2.77
N LYS A 635 3.21 47.74 -1.59
CA LYS A 635 3.85 48.81 -0.81
C LYS A 635 5.32 48.40 -0.68
N GLU A 636 6.23 49.28 -1.06
CA GLU A 636 7.62 49.16 -0.64
C GLU A 636 7.61 49.21 0.89
N ASP A 637 7.50 48.04 1.53
CA ASP A 637 7.92 47.91 2.90
C ASP A 637 9.44 48.11 2.87
N ALA A 638 9.82 49.27 3.37
CA ALA A 638 11.18 49.73 3.56
C ALA A 638 12.08 48.59 4.02
N LYS A 639 13.12 48.31 3.23
CA LYS A 639 14.28 47.56 3.69
C LYS A 639 15.05 48.36 4.74
#